data_AF-A0A8R2H5R5-F1
#
_entry.id   AF-A0A8R2H5R5-F1
#
_cell.length_a   1.000
_cell.length_b   1.000
_cell.length_c   1.000
_cell.angle_alpha   90.00
_cell.angle_beta   90.00
_cell.angle_gamma   90.00
#
_symmetry.space_group_name_H-M   'P 1'
#
loop_
_entity.id
_entity.type
_entity.pdbx_description
1 polymer ?
#
loop_
_entity_poly.entity_id
_entity_poly.type
_entity_poly.pdbx_seq_one_letter_code
_entity_poly.pdbx_strand_id
1 'polypeptide(L)'
;MFKRLKGSIGKNDEPKTPNSVPQNRPTWSGFSTISPLNPGMEDSQFCINDDIEETPKNSPARVVVSESTTVDLGKFSQSSSSLVNDHLSFHTDIESASEIDDSVSVVSEYANEITKENLYAAYKKLHGRYHKHKFKYTELADKFKQTVTIHDKDKITMTKAQDKLLQRIAELKEQCTLEQAAKAHMEDALRNDIEERDHIISTLNTKIDLLRKNSSDECESTSILSGDLLAKCERLNDELSSTKAECASLENQIELLKKSEETTLLSLAENKMAIHKELETKEDQIKKLEKTINGLQMENQILLKEKASHLSTNSYQININQNVQEEITKQLNELEGEMSSAFEFKENEVKELKNQLKALEQRCEVQEQKNISMEEVLKNKENDYKSVISSLEQNLNDIKISSSKKIDTFLKEIGEKSLVIKNLTVKLKEMEKVKQDYEKNKNEIHDLKNQILQSKKLVKENELIRVDEQNRCIEELKLKSEEISHFKNKLELLQHTLKENEKKNLDLQTHIDEISFKNKSLMESEEELKMTIFNYKKSNDELQDTIKLLQKEKEIVIDSMKTKMDENQLEIEKLNNLNKEMLCQLNQDKLIKISEERSIESVIKDYNLLTEENAYLKKERQKMLQTFQDMLKKIKVDFGNLKSFAEEQLKECSLIFVKHIEHLKAEYSSKIKLYHNNLTETKQKLEVIQNAYLILKSDCVQSLDCFKIEIEKYNEGIMLLISQNNNELEKRNLDLLRLQEEIESYKKSEHRSVKAEVKETIQELQECIEVQKKTYTNLQDEYSNYQVSEKKKWTDKLIETENKWLEKMDNYKKMMDTEHREEIEALTNEWTNEQKTLEKIIQDVETTSQREEALQRQITKLNKELSELKKMYRNEIHNKHRNNEGDDDDNDDNNKDGCEMEYLRNILYEYMMGKQPMVLAKVLAAIVKFDSNQLSTILQKEEQKVSLLKTLGL
;
A
#
# COMPACT_ATOMS: atom_id res chain seq x y z
N MET A 1 -70.80 19.82 -62.72
CA MET A 1 -71.88 20.84 -62.73
C MET A 1 -72.48 20.96 -61.33
N PHE A 2 -73.32 21.98 -61.11
CA PHE A 2 -74.21 22.20 -59.95
C PHE A 2 -75.02 20.94 -59.54
N LYS A 3 -75.62 20.82 -58.33
CA LYS A 3 -75.99 21.87 -57.37
C LYS A 3 -76.02 21.43 -55.90
N ARG A 4 -75.99 22.44 -55.02
CA ARG A 4 -76.16 22.42 -53.55
C ARG A 4 -77.64 22.28 -53.10
N LEU A 5 -77.82 22.03 -51.80
CA LEU A 5 -78.90 22.53 -50.91
C LEU A 5 -80.33 21.92 -50.95
N LYS A 6 -80.69 21.17 -49.88
CA LYS A 6 -81.68 21.49 -48.80
C LYS A 6 -82.03 20.22 -48.00
N GLY A 7 -82.29 20.23 -46.68
CA GLY A 7 -82.10 21.28 -45.66
C GLY A 7 -83.06 21.19 -44.45
N SER A 8 -82.60 21.67 -43.28
CA SER A 8 -83.38 22.00 -42.06
C SER A 8 -83.86 20.86 -41.13
N ILE A 9 -84.04 21.23 -39.84
CA ILE A 9 -84.65 20.48 -38.72
C ILE A 9 -83.87 19.22 -38.25
N GLY A 10 -83.65 18.95 -36.96
CA GLY A 10 -83.79 19.79 -35.75
C GLY A 10 -84.22 19.01 -34.49
N LYS A 11 -83.52 19.26 -33.36
CA LYS A 11 -83.81 18.89 -31.95
C LYS A 11 -83.47 17.47 -31.44
N ASN A 12 -83.13 17.42 -30.14
CA ASN A 12 -83.13 16.31 -29.16
C ASN A 12 -82.15 15.12 -29.40
N ASP A 13 -81.56 14.46 -28.38
CA ASP A 13 -81.48 14.69 -26.92
C ASP A 13 -80.20 14.05 -26.31
N GLU A 14 -79.78 14.49 -25.12
CA GLU A 14 -78.71 13.85 -24.33
C GLU A 14 -79.21 12.63 -23.51
N PRO A 15 -78.43 11.54 -23.37
CA PRO A 15 -78.64 10.55 -22.33
C PRO A 15 -77.96 10.96 -21.00
N LYS A 16 -78.74 11.18 -19.94
CA LYS A 16 -78.24 11.55 -18.60
C LYS A 16 -77.86 10.35 -17.73
N THR A 17 -77.00 10.62 -16.75
CA THR A 17 -76.68 9.73 -15.63
C THR A 17 -77.75 9.76 -14.52
N PRO A 18 -77.76 8.76 -13.61
CA PRO A 18 -78.18 8.91 -12.22
C PRO A 18 -76.94 8.84 -11.29
N ASN A 19 -76.56 9.87 -10.53
CA ASN A 19 -77.20 10.44 -9.32
C ASN A 19 -77.25 9.53 -8.08
N SER A 20 -76.48 9.88 -7.04
CA SER A 20 -77.04 10.46 -5.81
C SER A 20 -75.98 11.16 -4.95
N VAL A 21 -76.39 12.16 -4.16
CA VAL A 21 -75.57 13.03 -3.29
C VAL A 21 -76.44 13.43 -2.08
N PRO A 22 -75.89 13.67 -0.88
CA PRO A 22 -75.84 15.05 -0.33
C PRO A 22 -74.48 15.40 0.32
N GLN A 23 -73.84 16.51 -0.05
CA GLN A 23 -73.95 17.84 0.60
C GLN A 23 -73.41 17.93 2.05
N ASN A 24 -72.32 18.69 2.26
CA ASN A 24 -72.48 20.14 2.52
C ASN A 24 -71.18 20.97 2.39
N ARG A 25 -71.36 22.29 2.30
CA ARG A 25 -70.34 23.37 2.27
C ARG A 25 -70.29 24.05 3.69
N PRO A 26 -69.43 25.05 4.02
CA PRO A 26 -69.02 26.20 3.19
C PRO A 26 -67.54 26.61 3.27
N THR A 27 -67.26 27.79 2.72
CA THR A 27 -65.96 28.43 2.49
C THR A 27 -65.94 29.85 3.11
N TRP A 28 -64.78 30.41 3.49
CA TRP A 28 -64.32 31.80 3.18
C TRP A 28 -63.03 32.23 3.92
N SER A 29 -62.39 33.26 3.35
CA SER A 29 -61.30 34.18 3.78
C SER A 29 -60.92 34.36 5.26
N GLY A 30 -59.67 34.76 5.54
CA GLY A 30 -59.35 35.54 6.76
C GLY A 30 -57.85 35.82 7.05
N PHE A 31 -57.49 37.10 7.13
CA PHE A 31 -56.17 37.71 7.39
C PHE A 31 -55.47 37.40 8.74
N SER A 32 -54.15 37.72 8.76
CA SER A 32 -53.38 38.36 9.85
C SER A 32 -52.68 37.58 11.01
N THR A 33 -51.34 37.63 10.94
CA THR A 33 -50.40 38.26 11.92
C THR A 33 -50.39 37.84 13.40
N ILE A 34 -49.21 37.46 13.93
CA ILE A 34 -48.52 38.07 15.11
C ILE A 34 -47.19 37.35 15.42
N SER A 35 -46.13 38.12 15.69
CA SER A 35 -44.85 37.66 16.27
C SER A 35 -44.73 38.12 17.72
N PRO A 36 -44.06 37.34 18.59
CA PRO A 36 -42.93 37.90 19.36
C PRO A 36 -41.82 36.83 19.61
N LEU A 37 -40.61 37.11 20.12
CA LEU A 37 -39.92 38.35 20.52
C LEU A 37 -38.40 38.16 20.27
N ASN A 38 -37.61 39.24 20.24
CA ASN A 38 -36.13 39.21 20.29
C ASN A 38 -35.66 39.95 21.57
N PRO A 39 -34.51 39.60 22.19
CA PRO A 39 -33.26 40.34 21.93
C PRO A 39 -31.97 39.46 22.00
N GLY A 40 -30.79 39.91 21.57
CA GLY A 40 -30.34 41.17 20.94
C GLY A 40 -28.82 41.39 21.10
N MET A 41 -28.23 42.35 20.35
CA MET A 41 -26.79 42.76 20.35
C MET A 41 -25.78 41.69 19.83
N GLU A 42 -24.60 41.97 19.26
CA GLU A 42 -23.89 43.14 18.68
C GLU A 42 -22.63 42.59 17.92
N ASP A 43 -21.99 43.18 16.90
CA ASP A 43 -22.41 44.07 15.80
C ASP A 43 -21.30 44.16 14.71
N SER A 44 -21.31 45.17 13.81
CA SER A 44 -20.41 45.48 12.67
C SER A 44 -20.50 44.53 11.45
N GLN A 45 -20.74 44.95 10.20
CA GLN A 45 -20.60 46.20 9.41
C GLN A 45 -19.21 46.47 8.80
N PHE A 46 -19.09 46.25 7.48
CA PHE A 46 -18.55 47.27 6.56
C PHE A 46 -18.97 47.01 5.09
N CYS A 47 -19.48 48.06 4.43
CA CYS A 47 -19.61 48.15 2.98
C CYS A 47 -19.15 49.55 2.56
N ILE A 48 -18.52 49.67 1.39
CA ILE A 48 -18.23 50.95 0.73
C ILE A 48 -18.60 50.79 -0.74
N ASN A 49 -19.45 51.69 -1.22
CA ASN A 49 -19.60 51.99 -2.64
C ASN A 49 -18.67 53.17 -2.97
N ASP A 50 -18.26 53.32 -4.22
CA ASP A 50 -18.64 54.47 -5.08
C ASP A 50 -17.86 54.43 -6.40
N ASP A 51 -18.28 55.24 -7.37
CA ASP A 51 -17.87 55.20 -8.77
C ASP A 51 -16.45 55.70 -9.06
N ILE A 52 -15.98 55.44 -10.28
CA ILE A 52 -15.37 56.47 -11.15
C ILE A 52 -15.42 56.00 -12.62
N GLU A 53 -15.84 56.90 -13.51
CA GLU A 53 -15.72 56.72 -14.96
C GLU A 53 -14.28 57.00 -15.41
N GLU A 54 -13.75 56.26 -16.38
CA GLU A 54 -13.02 56.92 -17.48
C GLU A 54 -12.98 56.07 -18.75
N THR A 55 -13.26 56.70 -19.89
CA THR A 55 -12.90 56.18 -21.22
C THR A 55 -11.74 57.00 -21.75
N PRO A 56 -10.95 56.46 -22.69
CA PRO A 56 -10.94 57.17 -23.97
C PRO A 56 -11.10 56.27 -25.18
N LYS A 57 -11.68 56.86 -26.23
CA LYS A 57 -11.89 56.25 -27.55
C LYS A 57 -10.61 56.37 -28.38
N ASN A 58 -10.35 55.39 -29.25
CA ASN A 58 -10.01 55.71 -30.65
C ASN A 58 -10.16 54.52 -31.60
N SER A 59 -10.70 54.85 -32.77
CA SER A 59 -10.81 54.05 -34.00
C SER A 59 -10.71 55.08 -35.16
N PRO A 60 -10.82 54.73 -36.45
CA PRO A 60 -10.87 53.42 -37.09
C PRO A 60 -9.87 53.25 -38.27
N ALA A 61 -9.80 52.05 -38.84
CA ALA A 61 -9.38 51.87 -40.24
C ALA A 61 -10.11 50.67 -40.87
N ARG A 62 -10.67 50.86 -42.07
CA ARG A 62 -11.44 49.85 -42.82
C ARG A 62 -10.84 49.72 -44.21
N VAL A 63 -10.29 48.54 -44.54
CA VAL A 63 -9.91 48.18 -45.92
C VAL A 63 -10.42 46.77 -46.21
N VAL A 64 -10.99 46.59 -47.41
CA VAL A 64 -11.44 45.31 -47.94
C VAL A 64 -10.62 45.01 -49.19
N VAL A 65 -9.90 43.90 -49.21
CA VAL A 65 -9.48 43.19 -50.43
C VAL A 65 -9.51 41.68 -50.13
N SER A 66 -10.02 40.90 -51.07
CA SER A 66 -10.04 39.43 -51.02
C SER A 66 -8.73 38.85 -51.55
N GLU A 67 -8.25 37.74 -50.99
CA GLU A 67 -7.40 36.82 -51.76
C GLU A 67 -7.64 35.36 -51.35
N SER A 68 -7.34 34.44 -52.27
CA SER A 68 -7.67 33.01 -52.15
C SER A 68 -6.42 32.17 -52.37
N THR A 69 -6.12 31.27 -51.44
CA THR A 69 -4.99 30.33 -51.53
C THR A 69 -5.40 28.93 -51.11
N THR A 70 -5.86 28.14 -52.08
CA THR A 70 -5.81 26.68 -51.99
C THR A 70 -4.35 26.22 -52.05
N VAL A 71 -3.96 25.30 -51.16
CA VAL A 71 -2.71 24.54 -51.30
C VAL A 71 -3.03 23.06 -51.08
N ASP A 72 -3.34 22.37 -52.18
CA ASP A 72 -3.15 20.91 -52.28
C ASP A 72 -1.64 20.65 -52.43
N LEU A 73 -1.13 19.65 -51.71
CA LEU A 73 0.20 19.09 -51.96
C LEU A 73 0.31 17.63 -51.48
N GLY A 74 -0.58 16.78 -51.99
CA GLY A 74 -0.32 15.34 -51.99
C GLY A 74 0.90 14.94 -52.85
N LYS A 75 1.37 13.70 -52.66
CA LYS A 75 2.42 12.98 -53.41
C LYS A 75 3.88 13.28 -53.02
N PHE A 76 4.44 12.37 -52.22
CA PHE A 76 5.57 11.57 -52.68
C PHE A 76 5.33 10.08 -52.36
N SER A 77 4.81 9.36 -53.36
CA SER A 77 5.11 7.94 -53.54
C SER A 77 6.53 7.84 -54.18
N GLN A 78 7.21 6.70 -54.33
CA GLN A 78 6.77 5.31 -54.39
C GLN A 78 7.99 4.37 -54.21
N SER A 79 7.75 3.06 -54.19
CA SER A 79 8.74 1.94 -54.14
C SER A 79 9.12 1.48 -52.72
N SER A 80 9.13 0.18 -52.42
CA SER A 80 8.59 -0.95 -53.20
C SER A 80 8.21 -2.14 -52.29
N SER A 81 7.25 -2.93 -52.74
CA SER A 81 6.70 -4.10 -52.06
C SER A 81 7.59 -5.35 -52.15
N SER A 82 7.24 -6.35 -51.33
CA SER A 82 7.67 -7.76 -51.42
C SER A 82 9.09 -8.09 -50.98
N LEU A 83 9.19 -8.58 -49.73
CA LEU A 83 9.54 -9.99 -49.54
C LEU A 83 8.79 -10.55 -48.32
N VAL A 84 8.36 -11.80 -48.42
CA VAL A 84 7.72 -12.59 -47.35
C VAL A 84 8.73 -13.67 -46.93
N ASN A 85 8.62 -14.13 -45.69
CA ASN A 85 9.58 -14.96 -44.97
C ASN A 85 10.90 -14.24 -44.64
N ASP A 86 11.00 -13.77 -43.41
CA ASP A 86 12.04 -14.29 -42.53
C ASP A 86 11.45 -14.52 -41.13
N HIS A 87 11.84 -15.63 -40.49
CA HIS A 87 11.41 -15.92 -39.11
C HIS A 87 12.23 -15.06 -38.16
N LEU A 88 11.69 -13.90 -37.74
CA LEU A 88 12.27 -13.10 -36.66
C LEU A 88 12.06 -13.82 -35.32
N SER A 89 12.88 -14.84 -35.08
CA SER A 89 13.04 -15.44 -33.78
C SER A 89 13.67 -14.41 -32.84
N PHE A 90 12.87 -13.90 -31.90
CA PHE A 90 13.40 -13.23 -30.71
C PHE A 90 14.05 -14.28 -29.80
N HIS A 91 15.17 -14.84 -30.25
CA HIS A 91 16.06 -15.58 -29.37
C HIS A 91 16.59 -14.63 -28.31
N THR A 92 16.47 -15.03 -27.06
CA THR A 92 16.95 -14.25 -25.92
C THR A 92 18.48 -14.25 -25.89
N ASP A 93 19.09 -13.10 -26.19
CA ASP A 93 20.50 -12.81 -25.90
C ASP A 93 20.73 -12.70 -24.38
N ILE A 94 20.53 -13.82 -23.68
CA ILE A 94 20.75 -13.99 -22.24
C ILE A 94 21.66 -15.20 -21.95
N GLU A 95 22.35 -15.70 -22.96
CA GLU A 95 23.36 -16.76 -22.82
C GLU A 95 24.58 -16.28 -22.02
N SER A 96 25.14 -17.22 -21.25
CA SER A 96 26.50 -17.16 -20.69
C SER A 96 26.79 -16.05 -19.67
N ALA A 97 25.96 -15.98 -18.63
CA ALA A 97 26.45 -15.65 -17.28
C ALA A 97 27.24 -16.82 -16.62
N SER A 98 27.22 -18.01 -17.23
CA SER A 98 27.74 -19.28 -16.70
C SER A 98 29.27 -19.49 -16.80
N GLU A 99 30.04 -18.44 -17.12
CA GLU A 99 31.49 -18.56 -17.40
C GLU A 99 32.39 -18.38 -16.14
N ILE A 100 31.81 -18.50 -14.94
CA ILE A 100 32.46 -18.22 -13.64
C ILE A 100 33.12 -19.48 -13.05
N ASP A 101 32.40 -20.59 -12.89
CA ASP A 101 32.90 -21.77 -12.15
C ASP A 101 33.87 -22.67 -12.94
N ASP A 102 33.74 -22.70 -14.27
CA ASP A 102 34.52 -23.58 -15.15
C ASP A 102 36.05 -23.30 -15.12
N SER A 103 36.43 -22.11 -14.63
CA SER A 103 37.82 -21.72 -14.43
C SER A 103 38.45 -22.19 -13.11
N VAL A 104 37.66 -22.77 -12.20
CA VAL A 104 38.14 -23.35 -10.92
C VAL A 104 38.22 -24.87 -11.00
N SER A 105 37.25 -25.53 -11.65
CA SER A 105 37.16 -27.00 -11.70
C SER A 105 38.41 -27.67 -12.31
N VAL A 106 39.00 -27.07 -13.35
CA VAL A 106 40.20 -27.60 -14.04
C VAL A 106 41.51 -27.42 -13.24
N VAL A 107 41.50 -26.62 -12.17
CA VAL A 107 42.72 -26.35 -11.36
C VAL A 107 42.95 -27.43 -10.29
N SER A 108 41.92 -28.20 -9.92
CA SER A 108 41.98 -29.14 -8.79
C SER A 108 42.86 -30.38 -9.03
N GLU A 109 43.20 -30.72 -10.27
CA GLU A 109 43.91 -31.96 -10.61
C GLU A 109 45.43 -31.78 -10.84
N TYR A 110 45.92 -30.52 -10.87
CA TYR A 110 47.33 -30.18 -11.12
C TYR A 110 47.95 -29.27 -10.02
N ALA A 111 47.44 -29.36 -8.79
CA ALA A 111 47.73 -28.42 -7.70
C ALA A 111 49.20 -28.34 -7.23
N ASN A 112 50.09 -29.24 -7.68
CA ASN A 112 51.49 -29.30 -7.22
C ASN A 112 52.47 -28.38 -7.98
N GLU A 113 52.09 -27.77 -9.12
CA GLU A 113 52.99 -26.89 -9.92
C GLU A 113 52.33 -25.55 -10.35
N ILE A 114 51.65 -24.86 -9.42
CA ILE A 114 51.09 -23.52 -9.69
C ILE A 114 52.19 -22.46 -9.61
N THR A 115 52.73 -22.05 -10.77
CA THR A 115 53.72 -20.96 -10.86
C THR A 115 53.10 -19.57 -10.65
N LYS A 116 53.95 -18.61 -10.26
CA LYS A 116 53.58 -17.21 -10.02
C LYS A 116 53.00 -16.54 -11.28
N GLU A 117 53.55 -16.88 -12.44
CA GLU A 117 53.12 -16.41 -13.75
C GLU A 117 51.69 -16.87 -14.07
N ASN A 118 51.33 -18.12 -13.73
CA ASN A 118 49.98 -18.65 -13.92
C ASN A 118 48.96 -17.90 -13.06
N LEU A 119 49.28 -17.64 -11.79
CA LEU A 119 48.42 -16.87 -10.89
C LEU A 119 48.23 -15.41 -11.38
N TYR A 120 49.30 -14.77 -11.86
CA TYR A 120 49.23 -13.42 -12.43
C TYR A 120 48.45 -13.37 -13.74
N ALA A 121 48.57 -14.39 -14.59
CA ALA A 121 47.77 -14.53 -15.81
C ALA A 121 46.27 -14.72 -15.51
N ALA A 122 45.93 -15.51 -14.49
CA ALA A 122 44.55 -15.67 -14.00
C ALA A 122 44.00 -14.34 -13.46
N TYR A 123 44.74 -13.65 -12.60
CA TYR A 123 44.37 -12.32 -12.10
C TYR A 123 44.15 -11.31 -13.24
N LYS A 124 45.06 -11.27 -14.23
CA LYS A 124 44.93 -10.36 -15.38
C LYS A 124 43.70 -10.66 -16.24
N LYS A 125 43.33 -11.94 -16.43
CA LYS A 125 42.08 -12.34 -17.09
C LYS A 125 40.85 -11.92 -16.28
N LEU A 126 40.83 -12.18 -14.97
CA LEU A 126 39.74 -11.82 -14.07
C LEU A 126 39.53 -10.30 -13.98
N HIS A 127 40.62 -9.53 -13.85
CA HIS A 127 40.61 -8.07 -13.84
C HIS A 127 40.09 -7.48 -15.17
N GLY A 128 40.37 -8.15 -16.29
CA GLY A 128 39.81 -7.83 -17.61
C GLY A 128 38.32 -8.15 -17.74
N ARG A 129 37.85 -9.30 -17.20
CA ARG A 129 36.41 -9.61 -17.09
C ARG A 129 35.70 -8.56 -16.22
N TYR A 130 36.22 -8.25 -15.03
CA TYR A 130 35.69 -7.23 -14.13
C TYR A 130 35.53 -5.86 -14.82
N HIS A 131 36.56 -5.39 -15.55
CA HIS A 131 36.45 -4.14 -16.30
C HIS A 131 35.38 -4.15 -17.39
N LYS A 132 35.19 -5.28 -18.10
CA LYS A 132 34.09 -5.44 -19.07
C LYS A 132 32.72 -5.41 -18.39
N HIS A 133 32.53 -6.09 -17.26
CA HIS A 133 31.27 -6.03 -16.51
C HIS A 133 31.01 -4.64 -15.94
N LYS A 134 32.02 -3.98 -15.34
CA LYS A 134 31.92 -2.59 -14.87
C LYS A 134 31.53 -1.63 -15.99
N PHE A 135 32.11 -1.78 -17.18
CA PHE A 135 31.74 -0.98 -18.35
C PHE A 135 30.28 -1.21 -18.76
N LYS A 136 29.86 -2.48 -18.93
CA LYS A 136 28.45 -2.84 -19.24
C LYS A 136 27.45 -2.29 -18.20
N TYR A 137 27.77 -2.38 -16.90
CA TYR A 137 26.93 -1.81 -15.84
C TYR A 137 26.88 -0.28 -15.87
N THR A 138 27.99 0.38 -16.22
CA THR A 138 28.03 1.84 -16.39
C THR A 138 27.17 2.27 -17.58
N GLU A 139 27.34 1.61 -18.73
CA GLU A 139 26.54 1.85 -19.93
C GLU A 139 25.04 1.61 -19.71
N LEU A 140 24.68 0.57 -18.95
CA LEU A 140 23.30 0.29 -18.57
C LEU A 140 22.73 1.37 -17.62
N ALA A 141 23.50 1.81 -16.63
CA ALA A 141 23.11 2.90 -15.74
C ALA A 141 22.93 4.23 -16.49
N ASP A 142 23.82 4.54 -17.45
CA ASP A 142 23.70 5.72 -18.31
C ASP A 142 22.48 5.61 -19.25
N LYS A 143 22.15 4.42 -19.77
CA LYS A 143 20.92 4.21 -20.54
C LYS A 143 19.66 4.43 -19.68
N PHE A 144 19.59 3.85 -18.48
CA PHE A 144 18.47 4.12 -17.56
C PHE A 144 18.35 5.62 -17.22
N LYS A 145 19.48 6.29 -16.96
CA LYS A 145 19.51 7.74 -16.70
C LYS A 145 19.03 8.55 -17.91
N GLN A 146 19.42 8.16 -19.13
CA GLN A 146 18.89 8.76 -20.36
C GLN A 146 17.37 8.56 -20.48
N THR A 147 16.86 7.34 -20.28
CA THR A 147 15.42 7.05 -20.29
C THR A 147 14.64 7.92 -19.29
N VAL A 148 15.13 8.08 -18.06
CA VAL A 148 14.51 8.99 -17.07
C VAL A 148 14.51 10.44 -17.56
N THR A 149 15.64 10.95 -18.10
CA THR A 149 15.68 12.33 -18.63
C THR A 149 14.87 12.55 -19.91
N ILE A 150 14.48 11.48 -20.62
CA ILE A 150 13.55 11.54 -21.77
C ILE A 150 12.13 11.59 -21.22
N HIS A 151 11.76 10.67 -20.33
CA HIS A 151 10.47 10.66 -19.64
C HIS A 151 10.13 11.99 -18.97
N ASP A 152 11.10 12.65 -18.31
CA ASP A 152 10.88 13.97 -17.72
C ASP A 152 10.67 15.08 -18.75
N LYS A 153 11.32 15.03 -19.93
CA LYS A 153 11.07 15.97 -21.04
C LYS A 153 9.69 15.73 -21.66
N ASP A 154 9.29 14.48 -21.80
CA ASP A 154 7.99 14.09 -22.34
C ASP A 154 6.87 14.52 -21.37
N LYS A 155 7.06 14.31 -20.06
CA LYS A 155 6.18 14.81 -19.01
C LYS A 155 6.05 16.34 -19.04
N ILE A 156 7.15 17.08 -19.19
CA ILE A 156 7.13 18.55 -19.34
C ILE A 156 6.39 18.96 -20.61
N THR A 157 6.56 18.23 -21.71
CA THR A 157 5.93 18.53 -23.00
C THR A 157 4.43 18.23 -22.97
N MET A 158 4.04 17.11 -22.36
CA MET A 158 2.64 16.73 -22.11
C MET A 158 1.94 17.73 -21.18
N THR A 159 2.61 18.18 -20.12
CA THR A 159 2.07 19.22 -19.21
C THR A 159 1.81 20.51 -20.01
N LYS A 160 2.78 20.99 -20.79
CA LYS A 160 2.61 22.18 -21.65
C LYS A 160 1.54 22.02 -22.74
N ALA A 161 1.27 20.79 -23.19
CA ALA A 161 0.17 20.52 -24.11
C ALA A 161 -1.18 20.56 -23.38
N GLN A 162 -1.27 20.01 -22.17
CA GLN A 162 -2.44 20.11 -21.29
C GLN A 162 -2.74 21.55 -20.91
N ASP A 163 -1.74 22.35 -20.53
CA ASP A 163 -1.89 23.78 -20.20
C ASP A 163 -2.48 24.57 -21.38
N LYS A 164 -2.01 24.31 -22.61
CA LYS A 164 -2.55 24.91 -23.83
C LYS A 164 -3.99 24.48 -24.13
N LEU A 165 -4.34 23.21 -23.86
CA LEU A 165 -5.71 22.73 -24.01
C LEU A 165 -6.64 23.38 -22.97
N LEU A 166 -6.19 23.54 -21.72
CA LEU A 166 -6.92 24.25 -20.67
C LEU A 166 -7.11 25.74 -21.01
N GLN A 167 -6.07 26.41 -21.52
CA GLN A 167 -6.19 27.77 -22.04
C GLN A 167 -7.21 27.84 -23.19
N ARG A 168 -7.16 26.91 -24.16
CA ARG A 168 -8.13 26.90 -25.27
C ARG A 168 -9.56 26.61 -24.80
N ILE A 169 -9.75 25.82 -23.75
CA ILE A 169 -11.06 25.61 -23.11
C ILE A 169 -11.55 26.88 -22.42
N ALA A 170 -10.66 27.67 -21.80
CA ALA A 170 -11.01 28.97 -21.23
C ALA A 170 -11.44 29.97 -22.33
N GLU A 171 -10.64 30.11 -23.40
CA GLU A 171 -10.97 30.93 -24.57
C GLU A 171 -12.34 30.57 -25.18
N LEU A 172 -12.63 29.27 -25.32
CA LEU A 172 -13.91 28.79 -25.87
C LEU A 172 -15.10 29.04 -24.92
N LYS A 173 -14.88 28.99 -23.60
CA LYS A 173 -15.90 29.38 -22.61
C LYS A 173 -16.18 30.89 -22.67
N GLU A 174 -15.15 31.71 -22.73
CA GLU A 174 -15.27 33.17 -22.87
C GLU A 174 -16.01 33.52 -24.16
N GLN A 175 -15.59 32.95 -25.29
CA GLN A 175 -16.28 33.10 -26.58
C GLN A 175 -17.76 32.72 -26.49
N CYS A 176 -18.10 31.60 -25.84
CA CYS A 176 -19.49 31.19 -25.64
C CYS A 176 -20.28 32.17 -24.78
N THR A 177 -19.69 32.73 -23.71
CA THR A 177 -20.37 33.75 -22.88
C THR A 177 -20.58 35.07 -23.63
N LEU A 178 -19.61 35.49 -24.46
CA LEU A 178 -19.74 36.67 -25.32
C LEU A 178 -20.78 36.47 -26.41
N GLU A 179 -20.87 35.28 -27.00
CA GLU A 179 -21.90 34.93 -27.99
C GLU A 179 -23.31 34.87 -27.36
N GLN A 180 -23.44 34.36 -26.13
CA GLN A 180 -24.69 34.42 -25.38
C GLN A 180 -25.12 35.86 -25.06
N ALA A 181 -24.19 36.73 -24.64
CA ALA A 181 -24.47 38.14 -24.38
C ALA A 181 -24.85 38.90 -25.67
N ALA A 182 -24.12 38.67 -26.78
CA ALA A 182 -24.45 39.24 -28.08
C ALA A 182 -25.84 38.77 -28.59
N LYS A 183 -26.18 37.50 -28.36
CA LYS A 183 -27.51 36.97 -28.68
C LYS A 183 -28.61 37.57 -27.81
N ALA A 184 -28.38 37.76 -26.52
CA ALA A 184 -29.33 38.44 -25.63
C ALA A 184 -29.60 39.88 -26.08
N HIS A 185 -28.55 40.67 -26.37
CA HIS A 185 -28.69 42.01 -26.92
C HIS A 185 -29.43 42.04 -28.27
N MET A 186 -29.25 41.01 -29.12
CA MET A 186 -30.00 40.90 -30.37
C MET A 186 -31.48 40.50 -30.15
N GLU A 187 -31.79 39.68 -29.14
CA GLU A 187 -33.17 39.37 -28.76
C GLU A 187 -33.86 40.61 -28.15
N ASP A 188 -33.18 41.37 -27.30
CA ASP A 188 -33.68 42.64 -26.74
C ASP A 188 -33.92 43.69 -27.84
N ALA A 189 -33.00 43.80 -28.82
CA ALA A 189 -33.20 44.67 -29.97
C ALA A 189 -34.44 44.26 -30.80
N LEU A 190 -34.61 42.96 -31.07
CA LEU A 190 -35.78 42.44 -31.78
C LEU A 190 -37.08 42.60 -30.97
N ARG A 191 -37.03 42.54 -29.64
CA ARG A 191 -38.16 42.86 -28.75
C ARG A 191 -38.56 44.32 -28.88
N ASN A 192 -37.61 45.25 -28.79
CA ASN A 192 -37.87 46.68 -28.97
C ASN A 192 -38.47 46.98 -30.36
N ASP A 193 -37.95 46.36 -31.43
CA ASP A 193 -38.47 46.45 -32.80
C ASP A 193 -39.93 45.93 -32.92
N ILE A 194 -40.29 44.89 -32.15
CA ILE A 194 -41.65 44.34 -32.11
C ILE A 194 -42.57 45.27 -31.30
N GLU A 195 -42.12 45.76 -30.14
CA GLU A 195 -42.89 46.67 -29.28
C GLU A 195 -43.16 48.02 -29.98
N GLU A 196 -42.20 48.58 -30.73
CA GLU A 196 -42.43 49.75 -31.58
C GLU A 196 -43.46 49.45 -32.69
N ARG A 197 -43.39 48.28 -33.34
CA ARG A 197 -44.38 47.88 -34.35
C ARG A 197 -45.77 47.69 -33.75
N ASP A 198 -45.90 47.12 -32.56
CA ASP A 198 -47.17 46.97 -31.87
C ASP A 198 -47.73 48.33 -31.41
N HIS A 199 -46.88 49.28 -31.01
CA HIS A 199 -47.30 50.68 -30.79
C HIS A 199 -47.78 51.36 -32.09
N ILE A 200 -47.11 51.12 -33.22
CA ILE A 200 -47.55 51.61 -34.54
C ILE A 200 -48.88 50.96 -34.95
N ILE A 201 -49.03 49.64 -34.80
CA ILE A 201 -50.27 48.90 -35.09
C ILE A 201 -51.41 49.38 -34.20
N SER A 202 -51.18 49.57 -32.91
CA SER A 202 -52.17 50.12 -31.96
C SER A 202 -52.58 51.56 -32.35
N THR A 203 -51.63 52.39 -32.76
CA THR A 203 -51.89 53.75 -33.25
C THR A 203 -52.69 53.74 -34.56
N LEU A 204 -52.36 52.85 -35.50
CA LEU A 204 -53.07 52.68 -36.77
C LEU A 204 -54.49 52.13 -36.56
N ASN A 205 -54.67 51.14 -35.69
CA ASN A 205 -55.99 50.62 -35.31
C ASN A 205 -56.85 51.71 -34.65
N THR A 206 -56.29 52.46 -33.70
CA THR A 206 -56.97 53.63 -33.09
C THR A 206 -57.38 54.65 -34.16
N LYS A 207 -56.53 54.89 -35.18
CA LYS A 207 -56.85 55.79 -36.29
C LYS A 207 -57.89 55.20 -37.25
N ILE A 208 -57.90 53.89 -37.48
CA ILE A 208 -58.93 53.18 -38.27
C ILE A 208 -60.28 53.22 -37.55
N ASP A 209 -60.31 53.04 -36.23
CA ASP A 209 -61.54 53.12 -35.44
C ASP A 209 -62.08 54.56 -35.37
N LEU A 210 -61.20 55.57 -35.25
CA LEU A 210 -61.60 56.97 -35.41
C LEU A 210 -62.12 57.26 -36.83
N LEU A 211 -61.50 56.72 -37.88
CA LEU A 211 -61.97 56.89 -39.25
C LEU A 211 -63.31 56.18 -39.51
N ARG A 212 -63.53 54.99 -38.95
CA ARG A 212 -64.84 54.28 -39.00
C ARG A 212 -65.93 55.02 -38.24
N LYS A 213 -65.57 55.62 -37.09
CA LYS A 213 -66.48 56.44 -36.29
C LYS A 213 -66.84 57.74 -36.99
N ASN A 214 -65.90 58.34 -37.73
CA ASN A 214 -66.15 59.52 -38.56
C ASN A 214 -66.87 59.18 -39.88
N SER A 215 -66.67 57.98 -40.45
CA SER A 215 -67.38 57.52 -41.66
C SER A 215 -68.80 56.99 -41.39
N SER A 216 -69.39 57.38 -40.25
CA SER A 216 -70.78 57.09 -39.89
C SER A 216 -71.74 58.21 -40.32
N ASP A 217 -71.22 59.42 -40.54
CA ASP A 217 -72.01 60.64 -40.80
C ASP A 217 -71.50 61.41 -42.04
N GLU A 218 -71.68 60.88 -43.27
CA GLU A 218 -71.93 61.71 -44.47
C GLU A 218 -72.53 60.90 -45.64
N CYS A 219 -72.97 61.60 -46.70
CA CYS A 219 -74.17 61.22 -47.48
C CYS A 219 -73.92 60.72 -48.92
N GLU A 220 -74.99 60.18 -49.53
CA GLU A 220 -75.08 59.66 -50.91
C GLU A 220 -74.65 60.64 -52.02
N SER A 221 -73.83 60.16 -52.96
CA SER A 221 -73.78 60.47 -54.42
C SER A 221 -72.52 59.82 -55.02
N THR A 222 -72.41 59.40 -56.29
CA THR A 222 -73.18 59.69 -57.52
C THR A 222 -73.22 58.42 -58.41
N SER A 223 -74.20 58.29 -59.31
CA SER A 223 -74.29 57.17 -60.26
C SER A 223 -73.76 57.52 -61.67
N ILE A 224 -73.58 56.48 -62.50
CA ILE A 224 -73.32 56.47 -63.96
C ILE A 224 -71.87 56.77 -64.42
N LEU A 225 -71.14 55.72 -64.82
CA LEU A 225 -70.37 55.71 -66.09
C LEU A 225 -70.10 54.28 -66.62
N SER A 226 -70.21 54.12 -67.95
CA SER A 226 -69.67 53.06 -68.83
C SER A 226 -69.72 51.56 -68.44
N GLY A 227 -70.29 50.74 -69.33
CA GLY A 227 -70.22 49.27 -69.28
C GLY A 227 -68.82 48.67 -69.46
N ASP A 228 -67.80 49.47 -69.85
CA ASP A 228 -66.40 49.02 -69.84
C ASP A 228 -65.92 48.67 -68.42
N LEU A 229 -66.48 49.33 -67.40
CA LEU A 229 -66.24 48.95 -66.01
C LEU A 229 -66.80 47.56 -65.68
N LEU A 230 -67.88 47.09 -66.32
CA LEU A 230 -68.43 45.75 -66.05
C LEU A 230 -67.48 44.65 -66.55
N ALA A 231 -67.04 44.74 -67.82
CA ALA A 231 -66.08 43.81 -68.40
C ALA A 231 -64.67 43.93 -67.76
N LYS A 232 -64.37 45.05 -67.09
CA LYS A 232 -63.16 45.20 -66.27
C LYS A 232 -63.35 44.63 -64.86
N CYS A 233 -64.52 44.76 -64.26
CA CYS A 233 -64.88 44.13 -63.00
C CYS A 233 -64.97 42.61 -63.08
N GLU A 234 -65.47 42.03 -64.18
CA GLU A 234 -65.46 40.56 -64.36
C GLU A 234 -64.02 40.03 -64.45
N ARG A 235 -63.17 40.64 -65.28
CA ARG A 235 -61.75 40.27 -65.36
C ARG A 235 -61.00 40.48 -64.04
N LEU A 236 -61.20 41.61 -63.36
CA LEU A 236 -60.64 41.85 -62.03
C LEU A 236 -61.23 40.91 -60.96
N ASN A 237 -62.47 40.42 -61.12
CA ASN A 237 -63.07 39.45 -60.20
C ASN A 237 -62.50 38.04 -60.40
N ASP A 238 -62.26 37.64 -61.64
CA ASP A 238 -61.62 36.36 -61.95
C ASP A 238 -60.13 36.38 -61.53
N GLU A 239 -59.45 37.51 -61.73
CA GLU A 239 -58.08 37.76 -61.26
C GLU A 239 -58.01 37.84 -59.71
N LEU A 240 -59.01 38.47 -59.06
CA LEU A 240 -59.20 38.44 -57.60
C LEU A 240 -59.54 37.04 -57.09
N SER A 241 -60.23 36.21 -57.88
CA SER A 241 -60.55 34.82 -57.53
C SER A 241 -59.33 33.92 -57.67
N SER A 242 -58.49 34.13 -58.69
CA SER A 242 -57.23 33.42 -58.87
C SER A 242 -56.24 33.78 -57.78
N THR A 243 -56.03 35.08 -57.52
CA THR A 243 -55.17 35.55 -56.42
C THR A 243 -55.71 35.14 -55.05
N LYS A 244 -57.04 35.05 -54.83
CA LYS A 244 -57.59 34.43 -53.61
C LYS A 244 -57.28 32.94 -53.49
N ALA A 245 -57.28 32.19 -54.59
CA ALA A 245 -56.91 30.78 -54.57
C ALA A 245 -55.41 30.60 -54.28
N GLU A 246 -54.54 31.46 -54.83
CA GLU A 246 -53.12 31.50 -54.50
C GLU A 246 -52.87 31.95 -53.05
N CYS A 247 -53.53 32.99 -52.56
CA CYS A 247 -53.46 33.40 -51.16
C CYS A 247 -53.89 32.26 -50.22
N ALA A 248 -55.01 31.60 -50.48
CA ALA A 248 -55.46 30.46 -49.68
C ALA A 248 -54.48 29.27 -49.75
N SER A 249 -53.84 29.03 -50.90
CA SER A 249 -52.78 28.03 -51.05
C SER A 249 -51.55 28.38 -50.20
N LEU A 250 -51.08 29.63 -50.29
CA LEU A 250 -49.95 30.15 -49.52
C LEU A 250 -50.23 30.19 -48.02
N GLU A 251 -51.45 30.55 -47.58
CA GLU A 251 -51.88 30.49 -46.18
C GLU A 251 -51.82 29.06 -45.64
N ASN A 252 -52.30 28.06 -46.40
CA ASN A 252 -52.17 26.65 -46.03
C ASN A 252 -50.71 26.20 -45.99
N GLN A 253 -49.86 26.69 -46.90
CA GLN A 253 -48.42 26.40 -46.90
C GLN A 253 -47.70 27.03 -45.70
N ILE A 254 -48.05 28.26 -45.33
CA ILE A 254 -47.54 28.97 -44.14
C ILE A 254 -48.02 28.28 -42.85
N GLU A 255 -49.25 27.79 -42.78
CA GLU A 255 -49.73 27.04 -41.61
C GLU A 255 -49.03 25.68 -41.48
N LEU A 256 -48.77 24.98 -42.61
CA LEU A 256 -47.96 23.76 -42.63
C LEU A 256 -46.51 24.01 -42.18
N LEU A 257 -45.88 25.09 -42.65
CA LEU A 257 -44.54 25.50 -42.23
C LEU A 257 -44.51 25.89 -40.76
N LYS A 258 -45.48 26.65 -40.26
CA LYS A 258 -45.58 26.95 -38.81
C LYS A 258 -45.72 25.69 -37.97
N LYS A 259 -46.50 24.70 -38.40
CA LYS A 259 -46.62 23.42 -37.69
C LYS A 259 -45.34 22.58 -37.73
N SER A 260 -44.56 22.63 -38.82
CA SER A 260 -43.24 21.99 -38.84
C SER A 260 -42.20 22.74 -37.99
N GLU A 261 -42.26 24.07 -37.96
CA GLU A 261 -41.43 24.93 -37.10
C GLU A 261 -41.76 24.73 -35.60
N GLU A 262 -43.05 24.65 -35.25
CA GLU A 262 -43.51 24.35 -33.88
C GLU A 262 -43.07 22.95 -33.41
N THR A 263 -43.14 21.94 -34.29
CA THR A 263 -42.65 20.58 -33.94
C THR A 263 -41.12 20.49 -33.85
N THR A 264 -40.38 21.25 -34.65
CA THR A 264 -38.91 21.31 -34.51
C THR A 264 -38.47 22.11 -33.29
N LEU A 265 -39.19 23.18 -32.92
CA LEU A 265 -38.98 23.91 -31.67
C LEU A 265 -39.31 23.04 -30.44
N LEU A 266 -40.40 22.27 -30.46
CA LEU A 266 -40.72 21.30 -29.41
C LEU A 266 -39.61 20.24 -29.27
N SER A 267 -39.18 19.63 -30.36
CA SER A 267 -38.07 18.66 -30.37
C SER A 267 -36.76 19.26 -29.84
N LEU A 268 -36.44 20.51 -30.22
CA LEU A 268 -35.26 21.23 -29.72
C LEU A 268 -35.38 21.54 -28.22
N ALA A 269 -36.57 21.88 -27.73
CA ALA A 269 -36.84 22.12 -26.31
C ALA A 269 -36.75 20.83 -25.48
N GLU A 270 -37.31 19.72 -25.96
CA GLU A 270 -37.18 18.40 -25.33
C GLU A 270 -35.72 17.95 -25.26
N ASN A 271 -34.97 18.10 -26.35
CA ASN A 271 -33.56 17.73 -26.41
C ASN A 271 -32.70 18.63 -25.49
N LYS A 272 -32.98 19.93 -25.45
CA LYS A 272 -32.38 20.86 -24.47
C LYS A 272 -32.70 20.45 -23.02
N MET A 273 -33.93 20.01 -22.73
CA MET A 273 -34.32 19.52 -21.41
C MET A 273 -33.63 18.20 -21.04
N ALA A 274 -33.43 17.30 -22.01
CA ALA A 274 -32.69 16.06 -21.82
C ALA A 274 -31.22 16.33 -21.49
N ILE A 275 -30.57 17.23 -22.25
CA ILE A 275 -29.19 17.66 -22.01
C ILE A 275 -29.05 18.31 -20.62
N HIS A 276 -29.96 19.20 -20.21
CA HIS A 276 -29.92 19.80 -18.87
C HIS A 276 -30.07 18.76 -17.75
N LYS A 277 -30.97 17.77 -17.89
CA LYS A 277 -31.13 16.68 -16.91
C LYS A 277 -29.89 15.78 -16.85
N GLU A 278 -29.30 15.44 -17.99
CA GLU A 278 -28.04 14.67 -17.97
C GLU A 278 -26.93 15.47 -17.29
N LEU A 279 -26.78 16.75 -17.63
CA LEU A 279 -25.76 17.64 -17.05
C LEU A 279 -25.96 17.83 -15.53
N GLU A 280 -27.19 17.98 -15.05
CA GLU A 280 -27.56 17.97 -13.63
C GLU A 280 -27.12 16.67 -12.93
N THR A 281 -27.42 15.49 -13.51
CA THR A 281 -26.96 14.22 -12.94
C THR A 281 -25.43 14.04 -12.99
N LYS A 282 -24.74 14.73 -13.92
CA LYS A 282 -23.27 14.74 -14.01
C LYS A 282 -22.65 15.68 -12.98
N GLU A 283 -23.23 16.86 -12.73
CA GLU A 283 -22.82 17.73 -11.63
C GLU A 283 -23.02 17.06 -10.27
N ASP A 284 -24.09 16.30 -10.07
CA ASP A 284 -24.29 15.53 -8.83
C ASP A 284 -23.37 14.30 -8.71
N GLN A 285 -22.90 13.73 -9.82
CA GLN A 285 -21.80 12.76 -9.83
C GLN A 285 -20.46 13.43 -9.47
N ILE A 286 -20.20 14.62 -10.00
CA ILE A 286 -18.99 15.42 -9.68
C ILE A 286 -18.98 15.82 -8.19
N LYS A 287 -20.05 16.42 -7.65
CA LYS A 287 -20.16 16.77 -6.22
C LYS A 287 -19.94 15.58 -5.29
N LYS A 288 -20.38 14.38 -5.68
CA LYS A 288 -20.11 13.13 -4.93
C LYS A 288 -18.62 12.76 -4.98
N LEU A 289 -18.01 12.81 -6.16
CA LEU A 289 -16.58 12.53 -6.35
C LEU A 289 -15.70 13.54 -5.60
N GLU A 290 -16.00 14.84 -5.68
CA GLU A 290 -15.33 15.90 -4.91
C GLU A 290 -15.45 15.65 -3.40
N LYS A 291 -16.62 15.22 -2.91
CA LYS A 291 -16.81 14.89 -1.50
C LYS A 291 -15.98 13.67 -1.07
N THR A 292 -15.83 12.66 -1.92
CA THR A 292 -14.92 11.53 -1.66
C THR A 292 -13.44 11.91 -1.73
N ILE A 293 -13.04 12.76 -2.68
CA ILE A 293 -11.65 13.24 -2.82
C ILE A 293 -11.26 14.07 -1.59
N ASN A 294 -12.12 14.99 -1.14
CA ASN A 294 -11.89 15.77 0.09
C ASN A 294 -11.82 14.85 1.33
N GLY A 295 -12.64 13.81 1.40
CA GLY A 295 -12.55 12.78 2.45
C GLY A 295 -11.19 12.08 2.47
N LEU A 296 -10.75 11.57 1.30
CA LEU A 296 -9.46 10.89 1.14
C LEU A 296 -8.26 11.83 1.39
N GLN A 297 -8.36 13.12 1.08
CA GLN A 297 -7.34 14.12 1.44
C GLN A 297 -7.28 14.35 2.96
N MET A 298 -8.43 14.43 3.63
CA MET A 298 -8.50 14.57 5.09
C MET A 298 -7.91 13.35 5.80
N GLU A 299 -8.23 12.15 5.31
CA GLU A 299 -7.68 10.88 5.78
C GLU A 299 -6.17 10.78 5.55
N ASN A 300 -5.67 11.19 4.38
CA ASN A 300 -4.23 11.25 4.12
C ASN A 300 -3.51 12.27 5.03
N GLN A 301 -4.12 13.40 5.38
CA GLN A 301 -3.56 14.32 6.37
C GLN A 301 -3.51 13.70 7.77
N ILE A 302 -4.54 12.95 8.17
CA ILE A 302 -4.56 12.23 9.46
C ILE A 302 -3.45 11.17 9.48
N LEU A 303 -3.36 10.32 8.47
CA LEU A 303 -2.32 9.28 8.34
C LEU A 303 -0.90 9.87 8.29
N LEU A 304 -0.69 11.02 7.64
CA LEU A 304 0.60 11.74 7.67
C LEU A 304 0.94 12.25 9.07
N LYS A 305 -0.07 12.74 9.81
CA LYS A 305 0.09 13.25 11.18
C LYS A 305 0.38 12.11 12.17
N GLU A 306 -0.32 10.99 12.05
CA GLU A 306 -0.06 9.76 12.81
C GLU A 306 1.34 9.21 12.53
N LYS A 307 1.74 9.14 11.26
CA LYS A 307 3.08 8.71 10.83
C LYS A 307 4.19 9.62 11.40
N ALA A 308 3.94 10.92 11.51
CA ALA A 308 4.85 11.86 12.16
C ALA A 308 4.97 11.61 13.68
N SER A 309 3.85 11.35 14.39
CA SER A 309 3.89 10.96 15.81
C SER A 309 4.54 9.59 16.05
N HIS A 310 4.37 8.62 15.13
CA HIS A 310 5.10 7.35 15.19
C HIS A 310 6.62 7.54 15.00
N LEU A 311 7.04 8.41 14.07
CA LEU A 311 8.45 8.78 13.90
C LEU A 311 9.05 9.41 15.17
N SER A 312 8.32 10.34 15.81
CA SER A 312 8.72 10.91 17.10
C SER A 312 8.82 9.84 18.20
N THR A 313 7.81 8.98 18.34
CA THR A 313 7.79 7.89 19.32
C THR A 313 8.93 6.90 19.12
N ASN A 314 9.26 6.58 17.86
CA ASN A 314 10.39 5.71 17.52
C ASN A 314 11.74 6.37 17.85
N SER A 315 11.87 7.69 17.68
CA SER A 315 13.07 8.43 18.13
C SER A 315 13.27 8.37 19.64
N TYR A 316 12.20 8.51 20.44
CA TYR A 316 12.27 8.32 21.90
C TYR A 316 12.63 6.89 22.29
N GLN A 317 12.05 5.88 21.61
CA GLN A 317 12.41 4.46 21.83
C GLN A 317 13.88 4.18 21.52
N ILE A 318 14.43 4.69 20.40
CA ILE A 318 15.85 4.53 20.06
C ILE A 318 16.74 5.15 21.15
N ASN A 319 16.41 6.35 21.63
CA ASN A 319 17.20 7.06 22.64
C ASN A 319 17.15 6.37 24.02
N ILE A 320 15.99 5.80 24.39
CA ILE A 320 15.85 4.96 25.59
C ILE A 320 16.68 3.67 25.46
N ASN A 321 16.64 3.00 24.30
CA ASN A 321 17.43 1.80 24.07
C ASN A 321 18.94 2.08 24.09
N GLN A 322 19.40 3.22 23.56
CA GLN A 322 20.81 3.65 23.68
C GLN A 322 21.22 3.86 25.15
N ASN A 323 20.43 4.61 25.94
CA ASN A 323 20.73 4.81 27.36
C ASN A 323 20.72 3.50 28.16
N VAL A 324 19.81 2.57 27.85
CA VAL A 324 19.80 1.23 28.47
C VAL A 324 21.02 0.41 28.07
N GLN A 325 21.49 0.52 26.82
CA GLN A 325 22.68 -0.18 26.33
C GLN A 325 23.99 0.41 26.91
N GLU A 326 24.06 1.72 27.13
CA GLU A 326 25.15 2.37 27.87
C GLU A 326 25.16 1.96 29.36
N GLU A 327 23.99 1.91 30.03
CA GLU A 327 23.93 1.49 31.43
C GLU A 327 24.22 -0.02 31.60
N ILE A 328 23.80 -0.88 30.66
CA ILE A 328 24.17 -2.32 30.65
C ILE A 328 25.68 -2.52 30.43
N THR A 329 26.29 -1.77 29.50
CA THR A 329 27.74 -1.87 29.27
C THR A 329 28.55 -1.32 30.44
N LYS A 330 28.06 -0.27 31.11
CA LYS A 330 28.63 0.21 32.38
C LYS A 330 28.54 -0.84 33.49
N GLN A 331 27.39 -1.49 33.67
CA GLN A 331 27.21 -2.54 34.67
C GLN A 331 28.04 -3.80 34.37
N LEU A 332 28.26 -4.13 33.10
CA LEU A 332 29.21 -5.19 32.71
C LEU A 332 30.65 -4.84 33.10
N ASN A 333 31.09 -3.61 32.82
CA ASN A 333 32.44 -3.16 33.19
C ASN A 333 32.64 -3.09 34.73
N GLU A 334 31.61 -2.67 35.47
CA GLU A 334 31.62 -2.69 36.95
C GLU A 334 31.70 -4.14 37.48
N LEU A 335 30.91 -5.08 36.92
CA LEU A 335 31.00 -6.52 37.25
C LEU A 335 32.34 -7.16 36.87
N GLU A 336 32.95 -6.77 35.75
CA GLU A 336 34.27 -7.25 35.34
C GLU A 336 35.37 -6.73 36.28
N GLY A 337 35.26 -5.49 36.76
CA GLY A 337 36.11 -4.92 37.80
C GLY A 337 35.94 -5.59 39.17
N GLU A 338 34.71 -5.84 39.61
CA GLU A 338 34.43 -6.59 40.85
C GLU A 338 34.94 -8.04 40.75
N MET A 339 34.71 -8.71 39.62
CA MET A 339 35.17 -10.08 39.37
C MET A 339 36.69 -10.17 39.32
N SER A 340 37.38 -9.21 38.68
CA SER A 340 38.84 -9.13 38.67
C SER A 340 39.41 -8.93 40.08
N SER A 341 38.81 -8.02 40.86
CA SER A 341 39.17 -7.78 42.26
C SER A 341 38.94 -9.01 43.14
N ALA A 342 37.86 -9.76 42.90
CA ALA A 342 37.56 -11.00 43.59
C ALA A 342 38.54 -12.13 43.19
N PHE A 343 38.96 -12.20 41.93
CA PHE A 343 40.01 -13.12 41.47
C PHE A 343 41.35 -12.80 42.11
N GLU A 344 41.79 -11.54 42.15
CA GLU A 344 43.04 -11.14 42.80
C GLU A 344 42.99 -11.43 44.32
N PHE A 345 41.87 -11.14 44.98
CA PHE A 345 41.68 -11.52 46.39
C PHE A 345 41.78 -13.03 46.59
N LYS A 346 41.16 -13.85 45.72
CA LYS A 346 41.21 -15.32 45.79
C LYS A 346 42.58 -15.88 45.44
N GLU A 347 43.31 -15.29 44.51
CA GLU A 347 44.69 -15.68 44.20
C GLU A 347 45.61 -15.40 45.40
N ASN A 348 45.42 -14.28 46.08
CA ASN A 348 46.17 -13.94 47.30
C ASN A 348 45.79 -14.82 48.50
N GLU A 349 44.51 -15.19 48.66
CA GLU A 349 44.06 -16.20 49.64
C GLU A 349 44.66 -17.59 49.33
N VAL A 350 44.75 -17.97 48.05
CA VAL A 350 45.41 -19.22 47.62
C VAL A 350 46.93 -19.18 47.83
N LYS A 351 47.60 -18.04 47.58
CA LYS A 351 49.04 -17.87 47.92
C LYS A 351 49.27 -18.02 49.42
N GLU A 352 48.42 -17.43 50.25
CA GLU A 352 48.54 -17.53 51.70
C GLU A 352 48.27 -18.95 52.20
N LEU A 353 47.24 -19.65 51.70
CA LEU A 353 47.02 -21.07 52.00
C LEU A 353 48.18 -21.95 51.52
N LYS A 354 48.78 -21.67 50.36
CA LYS A 354 49.97 -22.38 49.84
C LYS A 354 51.21 -22.13 50.71
N ASN A 355 51.37 -20.94 51.27
CA ASN A 355 52.41 -20.62 52.25
C ASN A 355 52.20 -21.36 53.59
N GLN A 356 50.97 -21.37 54.10
CA GLN A 356 50.61 -22.08 55.34
C GLN A 356 50.78 -23.60 55.21
N LEU A 357 50.45 -24.16 54.04
CA LEU A 357 50.67 -25.58 53.76
C LEU A 357 52.18 -25.91 53.72
N LYS A 358 52.99 -25.09 53.02
CA LYS A 358 54.46 -25.21 52.99
C LYS A 358 55.12 -25.03 54.36
N ALA A 359 54.46 -24.32 55.29
CA ALA A 359 54.89 -24.19 56.69
C ALA A 359 54.49 -25.37 57.58
N LEU A 360 53.35 -26.03 57.30
CA LEU A 360 52.95 -27.28 57.94
C LEU A 360 53.82 -28.46 57.49
N GLU A 361 54.16 -28.51 56.20
CA GLU A 361 55.02 -29.53 55.59
C GLU A 361 56.42 -29.56 56.25
N GLN A 362 57.08 -28.39 56.34
CA GLN A 362 58.34 -28.22 57.09
C GLN A 362 58.21 -28.53 58.59
N ARG A 363 57.00 -28.47 59.16
CA ARG A 363 56.74 -28.81 60.57
C ARG A 363 56.57 -30.32 60.79
N CYS A 364 56.17 -31.07 59.76
CA CYS A 364 56.18 -32.53 59.77
C CYS A 364 57.61 -33.07 59.67
N GLU A 365 58.43 -32.56 58.73
CA GLU A 365 59.84 -32.96 58.56
C GLU A 365 60.64 -32.83 59.86
N VAL A 366 60.46 -31.71 60.58
CA VAL A 366 61.13 -31.43 61.88
C VAL A 366 60.60 -32.32 63.03
N GLN A 367 59.38 -32.84 62.92
CA GLN A 367 58.81 -33.77 63.91
C GLN A 367 59.27 -35.22 63.69
N GLU A 368 59.53 -35.61 62.45
CA GLU A 368 59.99 -36.94 62.07
C GLU A 368 61.48 -37.16 62.45
N GLN A 369 62.32 -36.12 62.31
CA GLN A 369 63.72 -36.15 62.78
C GLN A 369 63.88 -36.16 64.31
N LYS A 370 62.81 -36.04 65.10
CA LYS A 370 62.89 -35.90 66.57
C LYS A 370 62.74 -37.22 67.35
N ASN A 371 62.51 -38.35 66.68
CA ASN A 371 62.13 -39.61 67.32
C ASN A 371 63.23 -40.69 67.37
N ILE A 372 64.52 -40.36 67.15
CA ILE A 372 65.63 -41.34 67.14
C ILE A 372 66.75 -40.96 68.14
N SER A 373 66.40 -40.35 69.29
CA SER A 373 67.37 -40.12 70.38
C SER A 373 66.72 -39.85 71.75
N MET A 374 66.07 -40.87 72.33
CA MET A 374 65.86 -40.99 73.80
C MET A 374 65.40 -42.41 74.22
N GLU A 375 66.10 -43.46 73.81
CA GLU A 375 65.80 -44.84 74.25
C GLU A 375 67.07 -45.63 74.64
N GLU A 376 67.82 -45.13 75.63
CA GLU A 376 68.83 -45.96 76.30
C GLU A 376 68.86 -45.76 77.84
N VAL A 377 68.44 -46.84 78.52
CA VAL A 377 68.70 -47.21 79.94
C VAL A 377 68.23 -46.26 81.05
N LEU A 378 67.05 -46.58 81.58
CA LEU A 378 66.74 -46.47 83.01
C LEU A 378 67.36 -47.64 83.78
N LYS A 379 68.35 -47.39 84.67
CA LYS A 379 68.54 -48.22 85.88
C LYS A 379 69.50 -47.66 86.95
N ASN A 380 68.94 -46.96 87.94
CA ASN A 380 68.79 -47.46 89.32
C ASN A 380 68.24 -46.35 90.23
N LYS A 381 67.42 -46.73 91.22
CA LYS A 381 66.96 -45.83 92.29
C LYS A 381 67.66 -46.22 93.59
N GLU A 382 68.10 -45.23 94.37
CA GLU A 382 67.79 -45.12 95.81
C GLU A 382 68.37 -43.83 96.39
N ASN A 383 67.48 -42.92 96.80
CA ASN A 383 67.62 -41.91 97.88
C ASN A 383 66.38 -41.00 97.81
N ASP A 384 65.25 -41.56 98.22
CA ASP A 384 63.91 -41.00 98.02
C ASP A 384 63.55 -39.87 99.01
N TYR A 385 62.29 -39.40 98.91
CA TYR A 385 61.57 -38.56 99.88
C TYR A 385 61.88 -37.06 99.95
N LYS A 386 62.83 -36.52 99.16
CA LYS A 386 62.89 -35.06 98.90
C LYS A 386 62.30 -34.62 97.54
N SER A 387 62.19 -35.52 96.58
CA SER A 387 61.60 -35.27 95.24
C SER A 387 60.07 -35.28 95.19
N VAL A 388 59.41 -35.83 96.22
CA VAL A 388 57.96 -36.08 96.24
C VAL A 388 57.13 -34.79 96.28
N ILE A 389 57.67 -33.70 96.84
CA ILE A 389 56.96 -32.41 96.91
C ILE A 389 56.99 -31.70 95.55
N SER A 390 58.18 -31.47 94.99
CA SER A 390 58.34 -30.77 93.71
C SER A 390 57.70 -31.50 92.53
N SER A 391 57.63 -32.84 92.57
CA SER A 391 56.96 -33.62 91.52
C SER A 391 55.43 -33.47 91.53
N LEU A 392 54.79 -33.17 92.67
CA LEU A 392 53.36 -32.86 92.72
C LEU A 392 53.07 -31.45 92.17
N GLU A 393 53.92 -30.47 92.47
CA GLU A 393 53.82 -29.12 91.91
C GLU A 393 54.04 -29.12 90.39
N GLN A 394 55.02 -29.88 89.90
CA GLN A 394 55.29 -30.04 88.47
C GLN A 394 54.13 -30.72 87.74
N ASN A 395 53.59 -31.84 88.26
CA ASN A 395 52.41 -32.48 87.67
C ASN A 395 51.17 -31.55 87.62
N LEU A 396 50.96 -30.73 88.66
CA LEU A 396 49.86 -29.77 88.69
C LEU A 396 50.06 -28.66 87.63
N ASN A 397 51.30 -28.21 87.43
CA ASN A 397 51.65 -27.27 86.37
C ASN A 397 51.49 -27.88 84.96
N ASP A 398 51.93 -29.13 84.75
CA ASP A 398 51.80 -29.83 83.47
C ASP A 398 50.33 -30.13 83.11
N ILE A 399 49.49 -30.46 84.10
CA ILE A 399 48.03 -30.54 83.91
C ILE A 399 47.45 -29.17 83.55
N LYS A 400 47.90 -28.09 84.19
CA LYS A 400 47.48 -26.71 83.89
C LYS A 400 47.87 -26.29 82.47
N ILE A 401 49.09 -26.61 82.03
CA ILE A 401 49.59 -26.36 80.66
C ILE A 401 48.84 -27.25 79.64
N SER A 402 48.56 -28.51 79.96
CA SER A 402 47.78 -29.44 79.12
C SER A 402 46.33 -28.97 78.94
N SER A 403 45.70 -28.49 80.01
CA SER A 403 44.35 -27.91 79.96
C SER A 403 44.29 -26.57 79.23
N SER A 404 45.29 -25.69 79.41
CA SER A 404 45.43 -24.46 78.59
C SER A 404 45.52 -24.81 77.11
N LYS A 405 46.48 -25.67 76.71
CA LYS A 405 46.65 -26.08 75.31
C LYS A 405 45.38 -26.67 74.70
N LYS A 406 44.57 -27.42 75.47
CA LYS A 406 43.25 -27.91 75.02
C LYS A 406 42.25 -26.78 74.83
N ILE A 407 42.17 -25.82 75.77
CA ILE A 407 41.33 -24.63 75.64
C ILE A 407 41.76 -23.81 74.41
N ASP A 408 43.06 -23.61 74.19
CA ASP A 408 43.61 -22.91 73.03
C ASP A 408 43.24 -23.61 71.71
N THR A 409 43.29 -24.94 71.64
CA THR A 409 42.80 -25.69 70.46
C THR A 409 41.30 -25.59 70.26
N PHE A 410 40.48 -25.59 71.33
CA PHE A 410 39.03 -25.41 71.21
C PHE A 410 38.67 -23.99 70.79
N LEU A 411 39.37 -22.96 71.29
CA LEU A 411 39.19 -21.57 70.86
C LEU A 411 39.58 -21.39 69.38
N LYS A 412 40.64 -22.07 68.92
CA LYS A 412 41.03 -22.09 67.50
C LYS A 412 39.96 -22.75 66.63
N GLU A 413 39.46 -23.93 67.02
CA GLU A 413 38.33 -24.59 66.33
C GLU A 413 37.07 -23.72 66.31
N ILE A 414 36.74 -23.03 67.41
CA ILE A 414 35.58 -22.13 67.48
C ILE A 414 35.77 -20.92 66.54
N GLY A 415 36.98 -20.36 66.45
CA GLY A 415 37.33 -19.32 65.49
C GLY A 415 37.18 -19.78 64.03
N GLU A 416 37.70 -20.96 63.70
CA GLU A 416 37.58 -21.57 62.37
C GLU A 416 36.13 -21.88 62.00
N LYS A 417 35.36 -22.49 62.92
CA LYS A 417 33.92 -22.75 62.74
C LYS A 417 33.13 -21.45 62.61
N SER A 418 33.48 -20.40 63.36
CA SER A 418 32.88 -19.07 63.22
C SER A 418 33.19 -18.43 61.87
N LEU A 419 34.39 -18.61 61.32
CA LEU A 419 34.74 -18.12 59.98
C LEU A 419 33.97 -18.87 58.89
N VAL A 420 33.84 -20.20 59.01
CA VAL A 420 33.00 -21.02 58.13
C VAL A 420 31.53 -20.58 58.18
N ILE A 421 30.96 -20.35 59.37
CA ILE A 421 29.59 -19.83 59.53
C ILE A 421 29.44 -18.46 58.87
N LYS A 422 30.42 -17.55 59.02
CA LYS A 422 30.41 -16.25 58.36
C LYS A 422 30.42 -16.39 56.82
N ASN A 423 31.26 -17.27 56.28
CA ASN A 423 31.35 -17.52 54.84
C ASN A 423 30.07 -18.18 54.27
N LEU A 424 29.44 -19.10 55.02
CA LEU A 424 28.14 -19.68 54.66
C LEU A 424 27.01 -18.63 54.72
N THR A 425 27.08 -17.69 55.67
CA THR A 425 26.11 -16.58 55.79
C THR A 425 26.21 -15.62 54.60
N VAL A 426 27.41 -15.39 54.06
CA VAL A 426 27.60 -14.61 52.82
C VAL A 426 26.97 -15.35 51.62
N LYS A 427 27.30 -16.64 51.43
CA LYS A 427 26.73 -17.46 50.35
C LYS A 427 25.20 -17.59 50.38
N LEU A 428 24.60 -17.58 51.57
CA LEU A 428 23.14 -17.55 51.73
C LEU A 428 22.54 -16.23 51.23
N LYS A 429 23.20 -15.09 51.47
CA LYS A 429 22.75 -13.79 50.94
C LYS A 429 22.92 -13.69 49.42
N GLU A 430 24.00 -14.26 48.87
CA GLU A 430 24.23 -14.36 47.43
C GLU A 430 23.12 -15.18 46.74
N MET A 431 22.77 -16.36 47.28
CA MET A 431 21.65 -17.16 46.76
C MET A 431 20.30 -16.44 46.88
N GLU A 432 20.03 -15.76 47.99
CA GLU A 432 18.75 -15.04 48.15
C GLU A 432 18.63 -13.86 47.17
N LYS A 433 19.74 -13.18 46.82
CA LYS A 433 19.78 -12.18 45.75
C LYS A 433 19.49 -12.80 44.37
N VAL A 434 20.22 -13.86 43.99
CA VAL A 434 20.02 -14.58 42.71
C VAL A 434 18.58 -15.11 42.57
N LYS A 435 17.96 -15.53 43.68
CA LYS A 435 16.56 -15.96 43.75
C LYS A 435 15.57 -14.81 43.55
N GLN A 436 15.86 -13.61 44.05
CA GLN A 436 15.06 -12.40 43.77
C GLN A 436 15.19 -11.98 42.30
N ASP A 437 16.41 -12.00 41.75
CA ASP A 437 16.67 -11.67 40.35
C ASP A 437 15.98 -12.68 39.39
N TYR A 438 16.01 -13.98 39.72
CA TYR A 438 15.27 -15.01 38.99
C TYR A 438 13.75 -14.74 38.96
N GLU A 439 13.16 -14.44 40.12
CA GLU A 439 11.71 -14.25 40.22
C GLU A 439 11.26 -12.91 39.60
N LYS A 440 12.13 -11.89 39.57
CA LYS A 440 11.95 -10.66 38.77
C LYS A 440 11.94 -10.98 37.27
N ASN A 441 12.97 -11.67 36.77
CA ASN A 441 13.09 -12.04 35.35
C ASN A 441 11.91 -12.92 34.89
N LYS A 442 11.43 -13.81 35.75
CA LYS A 442 10.24 -14.65 35.53
C LYS A 442 8.95 -13.83 35.34
N ASN A 443 8.79 -12.75 36.12
CA ASN A 443 7.66 -11.82 35.97
C ASN A 443 7.78 -11.00 34.68
N GLU A 444 8.97 -10.49 34.34
CA GLU A 444 9.22 -9.80 33.08
C GLU A 444 8.95 -10.70 31.86
N ILE A 445 9.34 -11.98 31.92
CA ILE A 445 9.00 -12.99 30.90
C ILE A 445 7.48 -13.23 30.82
N HIS A 446 6.76 -13.17 31.94
CA HIS A 446 5.30 -13.28 31.95
C HIS A 446 4.62 -12.08 31.28
N ASP A 447 5.07 -10.87 31.58
CA ASP A 447 4.51 -9.63 31.01
C ASP A 447 4.84 -9.49 29.51
N LEU A 448 6.08 -9.82 29.10
CA LEU A 448 6.44 -9.92 27.67
C LEU A 448 5.59 -10.96 26.94
N LYS A 449 5.32 -12.12 27.56
CA LYS A 449 4.43 -13.15 26.99
C LYS A 449 2.99 -12.65 26.85
N ASN A 450 2.50 -11.85 27.79
CA ASN A 450 1.17 -11.23 27.72
C ASN A 450 1.11 -10.15 26.62
N GLN A 451 2.14 -9.29 26.49
CA GLN A 451 2.25 -8.31 25.40
C GLN A 451 2.32 -8.99 24.02
N ILE A 452 3.07 -10.09 23.89
CA ILE A 452 3.13 -10.90 22.66
C ILE A 452 1.75 -11.51 22.35
N LEU A 453 1.01 -12.00 23.35
CA LEU A 453 -0.34 -12.54 23.16
C LEU A 453 -1.33 -11.46 22.71
N GLN A 454 -1.29 -10.27 23.32
CA GLN A 454 -2.12 -9.12 22.95
C GLN A 454 -1.78 -8.62 21.53
N SER A 455 -0.49 -8.49 21.21
CA SER A 455 -0.02 -8.14 19.86
C SER A 455 -0.48 -9.16 18.82
N LYS A 456 -0.38 -10.46 19.13
CA LYS A 456 -0.84 -11.54 18.25
C LYS A 456 -2.36 -11.57 18.07
N LYS A 457 -3.14 -11.07 19.03
CA LYS A 457 -4.58 -10.83 18.86
C LYS A 457 -4.81 -9.65 17.90
N LEU A 458 -4.18 -8.51 18.15
CA LEU A 458 -4.33 -7.30 17.33
C LEU A 458 -3.93 -7.53 15.86
N VAL A 459 -2.85 -8.28 15.62
CA VAL A 459 -2.43 -8.67 14.26
C VAL A 459 -3.51 -9.47 13.55
N LYS A 460 -4.12 -10.47 14.21
CA LYS A 460 -5.23 -11.26 13.63
C LYS A 460 -6.48 -10.41 13.35
N GLU A 461 -6.77 -9.45 14.22
CA GLU A 461 -7.92 -8.55 14.10
C GLU A 461 -7.73 -7.62 12.88
N ASN A 462 -6.53 -7.05 12.70
CA ASN A 462 -6.14 -6.30 11.51
C ASN A 462 -6.04 -7.16 10.23
N GLU A 463 -5.72 -8.45 10.34
CA GLU A 463 -5.69 -9.40 9.23
C GLU A 463 -7.11 -9.70 8.72
N LEU A 464 -8.06 -9.90 9.65
CA LEU A 464 -9.47 -10.10 9.33
C LEU A 464 -10.07 -8.87 8.63
N ILE A 465 -9.81 -7.67 9.17
CA ILE A 465 -10.25 -6.41 8.56
C ILE A 465 -9.70 -6.26 7.13
N ARG A 466 -8.43 -6.62 6.88
CA ARG A 466 -7.87 -6.62 5.51
C ARG A 466 -8.58 -7.59 4.57
N VAL A 467 -8.95 -8.79 5.06
CA VAL A 467 -9.66 -9.79 4.26
C VAL A 467 -11.08 -9.33 3.94
N ASP A 468 -11.79 -8.74 4.90
CA ASP A 468 -13.15 -8.20 4.68
C ASP A 468 -13.12 -7.00 3.70
N GLU A 469 -12.12 -6.12 3.81
CA GLU A 469 -11.88 -5.01 2.88
C GLU A 469 -11.59 -5.52 1.45
N GLN A 470 -10.75 -6.55 1.31
CA GLN A 470 -10.47 -7.21 0.03
C GLN A 470 -11.72 -7.88 -0.56
N ASN A 471 -12.53 -8.55 0.26
CA ASN A 471 -13.78 -9.17 -0.16
C ASN A 471 -14.77 -8.12 -0.70
N ARG A 472 -14.91 -6.97 -0.02
CA ARG A 472 -15.76 -5.87 -0.50
C ARG A 472 -15.29 -5.34 -1.86
N CYS A 473 -13.99 -5.10 -2.03
CA CYS A 473 -13.41 -4.67 -3.31
C CYS A 473 -13.64 -5.71 -4.43
N ILE A 474 -13.57 -7.02 -4.13
CA ILE A 474 -13.88 -8.09 -5.10
C ILE A 474 -15.36 -8.07 -5.50
N GLU A 475 -16.27 -7.77 -4.57
CA GLU A 475 -17.71 -7.70 -4.82
C GLU A 475 -18.10 -6.44 -5.61
N GLU A 476 -17.50 -5.29 -5.31
CA GLU A 476 -17.61 -4.07 -6.13
C GLU A 476 -17.10 -4.29 -7.56
N LEU A 477 -15.98 -5.00 -7.74
CA LEU A 477 -15.44 -5.37 -9.06
C LEU A 477 -16.36 -6.34 -9.84
N LYS A 478 -17.01 -7.30 -9.16
CA LYS A 478 -18.02 -8.17 -9.79
C LYS A 478 -19.19 -7.36 -10.33
N LEU A 479 -19.81 -6.51 -9.51
CA LEU A 479 -20.92 -5.64 -9.93
C LEU A 479 -20.53 -4.75 -11.11
N LYS A 480 -19.31 -4.19 -11.10
CA LYS A 480 -18.78 -3.42 -12.24
C LYS A 480 -18.56 -4.27 -13.50
N SER A 481 -18.17 -5.54 -13.37
CA SER A 481 -18.08 -6.46 -14.52
C SER A 481 -19.45 -6.82 -15.10
N GLU A 482 -20.49 -6.93 -14.26
CA GLU A 482 -21.88 -7.16 -14.68
C GLU A 482 -22.46 -5.93 -15.38
N GLU A 483 -22.21 -4.72 -14.86
CA GLU A 483 -22.52 -3.45 -15.55
C GLU A 483 -21.86 -3.40 -16.94
N ILE A 484 -20.56 -3.72 -17.04
CA ILE A 484 -19.82 -3.75 -18.31
C ILE A 484 -20.41 -4.79 -19.28
N SER A 485 -20.80 -5.97 -18.80
CA SER A 485 -21.48 -7.00 -19.61
C SER A 485 -22.83 -6.48 -20.14
N HIS A 486 -23.65 -5.86 -19.30
CA HIS A 486 -24.91 -5.26 -19.71
C HIS A 486 -24.72 -4.12 -20.73
N PHE A 487 -23.71 -3.25 -20.55
CA PHE A 487 -23.37 -2.22 -21.53
C PHE A 487 -22.86 -2.80 -22.85
N LYS A 488 -22.07 -3.89 -22.84
CA LYS A 488 -21.64 -4.60 -24.06
C LYS A 488 -22.84 -5.16 -24.82
N ASN A 489 -23.76 -5.85 -24.14
CA ASN A 489 -24.96 -6.41 -24.77
C ASN A 489 -25.86 -5.30 -25.36
N LYS A 490 -25.97 -4.15 -24.67
CA LYS A 490 -26.67 -2.96 -25.19
C LYS A 490 -25.96 -2.34 -26.41
N LEU A 491 -24.62 -2.35 -26.44
CA LEU A 491 -23.83 -1.89 -27.58
C LEU A 491 -24.04 -2.79 -28.80
N GLU A 492 -24.00 -4.12 -28.63
CA GLU A 492 -24.25 -5.09 -29.70
C GLU A 492 -25.68 -4.95 -30.27
N LEU A 493 -26.69 -4.75 -29.41
CA LEU A 493 -28.06 -4.49 -29.84
C LEU A 493 -28.18 -3.18 -30.66
N LEU A 494 -27.56 -2.10 -30.18
CA LEU A 494 -27.50 -0.82 -30.91
C LEU A 494 -26.80 -1.00 -32.26
N GLN A 495 -25.68 -1.72 -32.30
CA GLN A 495 -24.90 -1.99 -33.51
C GLN A 495 -25.68 -2.85 -34.52
N HIS A 496 -26.53 -3.77 -34.06
CA HIS A 496 -27.49 -4.49 -34.92
C HIS A 496 -28.54 -3.53 -35.51
N THR A 497 -29.18 -2.70 -34.68
CA THR A 497 -30.18 -1.73 -35.18
C THR A 497 -29.58 -0.69 -36.13
N LEU A 498 -28.31 -0.33 -35.94
CA LEU A 498 -27.60 0.58 -36.84
C LEU A 498 -27.37 -0.08 -38.21
N LYS A 499 -26.87 -1.32 -38.26
CA LYS A 499 -26.77 -2.11 -39.51
C LYS A 499 -28.11 -2.32 -40.21
N GLU A 500 -29.18 -2.55 -39.44
CA GLU A 500 -30.53 -2.71 -39.99
C GLU A 500 -31.04 -1.39 -40.62
N ASN A 501 -30.70 -0.24 -40.01
CA ASN A 501 -31.02 1.07 -40.55
C ASN A 501 -30.13 1.46 -41.75
N GLU A 502 -28.84 1.11 -41.74
CA GLU A 502 -27.95 1.24 -42.91
C GLU A 502 -28.52 0.47 -44.11
N LYS A 503 -28.96 -0.77 -43.90
CA LYS A 503 -29.63 -1.56 -44.94
C LYS A 503 -30.91 -0.88 -45.45
N LYS A 504 -31.81 -0.45 -44.55
CA LYS A 504 -33.03 0.28 -44.95
C LYS A 504 -32.73 1.56 -45.72
N ASN A 505 -31.64 2.25 -45.39
CA ASN A 505 -31.22 3.47 -46.09
C ASN A 505 -30.67 3.16 -47.49
N LEU A 506 -29.97 2.02 -47.66
CA LEU A 506 -29.56 1.51 -48.98
C LEU A 506 -30.77 1.05 -49.82
N ASP A 507 -31.73 0.35 -49.21
CA ASP A 507 -32.99 -0.06 -49.86
C ASP A 507 -33.83 1.19 -50.27
N LEU A 508 -33.82 2.25 -49.47
CA LEU A 508 -34.41 3.55 -49.83
C LEU A 508 -33.65 4.27 -50.95
N GLN A 509 -32.30 4.25 -50.94
CA GLN A 509 -31.50 4.87 -52.00
C GLN A 509 -31.74 4.18 -53.34
N THR A 510 -31.79 2.84 -53.40
CA THR A 510 -32.09 2.13 -54.65
C THR A 510 -33.49 2.43 -55.17
N HIS A 511 -34.49 2.62 -54.29
CA HIS A 511 -35.81 3.10 -54.71
C HIS A 511 -35.80 4.57 -55.18
N ILE A 512 -35.00 5.46 -54.60
CA ILE A 512 -34.79 6.83 -55.10
C ILE A 512 -34.16 6.80 -56.50
N ASP A 513 -33.14 5.96 -56.70
CA ASP A 513 -32.45 5.79 -57.98
C ASP A 513 -33.42 5.23 -59.04
N GLU A 514 -34.22 4.21 -58.71
CA GLU A 514 -35.29 3.69 -59.57
C GLU A 514 -36.33 4.76 -59.95
N ILE A 515 -36.75 5.59 -58.98
CA ILE A 515 -37.70 6.69 -59.23
C ILE A 515 -37.06 7.74 -60.14
N SER A 516 -35.78 8.08 -59.94
CA SER A 516 -35.05 9.01 -60.81
C SER A 516 -34.96 8.49 -62.25
N PHE A 517 -34.71 7.18 -62.43
CA PHE A 517 -34.68 6.54 -63.74
C PHE A 517 -36.06 6.54 -64.40
N LYS A 518 -37.12 6.17 -63.67
CA LYS A 518 -38.52 6.22 -64.16
C LYS A 518 -38.93 7.64 -64.56
N ASN A 519 -38.58 8.64 -63.76
CA ASN A 519 -38.83 10.05 -64.07
C ASN A 519 -38.06 10.53 -65.30
N LYS A 520 -36.82 10.06 -65.51
CA LYS A 520 -36.04 10.36 -66.72
C LYS A 520 -36.69 9.78 -67.98
N SER A 521 -37.11 8.51 -67.96
CA SER A 521 -37.83 7.91 -69.09
C SER A 521 -39.22 8.54 -69.30
N LEU A 522 -39.88 9.01 -68.23
CA LEU A 522 -41.12 9.77 -68.36
C LEU A 522 -40.88 11.12 -69.07
N MET A 523 -39.84 11.87 -68.66
CA MET A 523 -39.41 13.11 -69.32
C MET A 523 -39.06 12.90 -70.80
N GLU A 524 -38.34 11.82 -71.11
CA GLU A 524 -38.01 11.43 -72.50
C GLU A 524 -39.29 11.19 -73.32
N SER A 525 -40.27 10.46 -72.77
CA SER A 525 -41.57 10.24 -73.42
C SER A 525 -42.46 11.50 -73.50
N GLU A 526 -42.35 12.43 -72.54
CA GLU A 526 -43.07 13.70 -72.56
C GLU A 526 -42.53 14.60 -73.69
N GLU A 527 -41.22 14.59 -73.93
CA GLU A 527 -40.59 15.36 -75.00
C GLU A 527 -40.89 14.75 -76.39
N GLU A 528 -40.92 13.42 -76.52
CA GLU A 528 -41.45 12.76 -77.72
C GLU A 528 -42.91 13.15 -77.98
N LEU A 529 -43.76 13.17 -76.95
CA LEU A 529 -45.15 13.60 -77.06
C LEU A 529 -45.25 15.08 -77.48
N LYS A 530 -44.47 16.00 -76.90
CA LYS A 530 -44.41 17.41 -77.35
C LYS A 530 -44.02 17.51 -78.83
N MET A 531 -43.02 16.74 -79.28
CA MET A 531 -42.60 16.74 -80.68
C MET A 531 -43.70 16.20 -81.62
N THR A 532 -44.45 15.17 -81.23
CA THR A 532 -45.62 14.73 -82.02
C THR A 532 -46.74 15.77 -82.04
N ILE A 533 -47.05 16.40 -80.89
CA ILE A 533 -48.04 17.49 -80.78
C ILE A 533 -47.63 18.70 -81.64
N PHE A 534 -46.35 19.05 -81.66
CA PHE A 534 -45.82 20.12 -82.52
C PHE A 534 -45.99 19.79 -84.01
N ASN A 535 -45.70 18.56 -84.41
CA ASN A 535 -45.90 18.09 -85.79
C ASN A 535 -47.39 18.08 -86.20
N TYR A 536 -48.28 17.61 -85.31
CA TYR A 536 -49.73 17.68 -85.55
C TYR A 536 -50.24 19.12 -85.62
N LYS A 537 -49.74 20.02 -84.76
CA LYS A 537 -50.07 21.45 -84.81
C LYS A 537 -49.65 22.07 -86.15
N LYS A 538 -48.41 21.83 -86.60
CA LYS A 538 -47.92 22.30 -87.90
C LYS A 538 -48.79 21.80 -89.06
N SER A 539 -49.15 20.51 -89.06
CA SER A 539 -50.03 19.95 -90.08
C SER A 539 -51.46 20.51 -90.01
N ASN A 540 -51.96 20.82 -88.82
CA ASN A 540 -53.24 21.50 -88.64
C ASN A 540 -53.19 22.96 -89.13
N ASP A 541 -52.09 23.68 -88.90
CA ASP A 541 -51.90 25.05 -89.40
C ASP A 541 -51.79 25.06 -90.95
N GLU A 542 -51.10 24.07 -91.54
CA GLU A 542 -51.09 23.83 -92.99
C GLU A 542 -52.51 23.53 -93.54
N LEU A 543 -53.29 22.67 -92.87
CA LEU A 543 -54.69 22.41 -93.23
C LEU A 543 -55.56 23.68 -93.11
N GLN A 544 -55.38 24.47 -92.04
CA GLN A 544 -56.09 25.73 -91.83
C GLN A 544 -55.84 26.73 -92.98
N ASP A 545 -54.63 26.77 -93.54
CA ASP A 545 -54.31 27.58 -94.72
C ASP A 545 -54.89 27.02 -96.02
N THR A 546 -54.92 25.69 -96.21
CA THR A 546 -55.66 25.11 -97.36
C THR A 546 -57.17 25.40 -97.29
N ILE A 547 -57.75 25.43 -96.09
CA ILE A 547 -59.15 25.79 -95.87
C ILE A 547 -59.41 27.27 -96.24
N LYS A 548 -58.50 28.19 -95.88
CA LYS A 548 -58.59 29.60 -96.30
C LYS A 548 -58.52 29.76 -97.82
N LEU A 549 -57.64 28.99 -98.49
CA LEU A 549 -57.55 28.97 -99.95
C LEU A 549 -58.86 28.48 -100.59
N LEU A 550 -59.39 27.34 -100.15
CA LEU A 550 -60.66 26.79 -100.63
C LEU A 550 -61.87 27.71 -100.34
N GLN A 551 -61.86 28.45 -99.22
CA GLN A 551 -62.85 29.48 -98.93
C GLN A 551 -62.78 30.63 -99.95
N LYS A 552 -61.58 31.11 -100.28
CA LYS A 552 -61.37 32.16 -101.28
C LYS A 552 -61.74 31.72 -102.70
N GLU A 553 -61.42 30.48 -103.08
CA GLU A 553 -61.85 29.90 -104.36
C GLU A 553 -63.38 29.78 -104.44
N LYS A 554 -64.02 29.32 -103.36
CA LYS A 554 -65.49 29.28 -103.24
C LYS A 554 -66.10 30.68 -103.40
N GLU A 555 -65.51 31.71 -102.81
CA GLU A 555 -65.97 33.10 -102.92
C GLU A 555 -65.87 33.61 -104.37
N ILE A 556 -64.75 33.37 -105.06
CA ILE A 556 -64.57 33.67 -106.50
C ILE A 556 -65.59 32.92 -107.36
N VAL A 557 -65.91 31.67 -107.03
CA VAL A 557 -66.95 30.89 -107.74
C VAL A 557 -68.35 31.44 -107.49
N ILE A 558 -68.66 31.90 -106.26
CA ILE A 558 -69.93 32.56 -105.94
C ILE A 558 -70.07 33.87 -106.74
N ASP A 559 -69.04 34.71 -106.79
CA ASP A 559 -69.06 35.95 -107.58
C ASP A 559 -69.16 35.68 -109.09
N SER A 560 -68.52 34.61 -109.59
CA SER A 560 -68.67 34.18 -110.99
C SER A 560 -70.09 33.68 -111.29
N MET A 561 -70.70 32.92 -110.37
CA MET A 561 -72.10 32.49 -110.49
C MET A 561 -73.07 33.67 -110.40
N LYS A 562 -72.78 34.67 -109.56
CA LYS A 562 -73.59 35.88 -109.40
C LYS A 562 -73.54 36.77 -110.63
N THR A 563 -72.34 37.02 -111.18
CA THR A 563 -72.19 37.72 -112.48
C THR A 563 -72.99 37.02 -113.57
N LYS A 564 -72.95 35.67 -113.64
CA LYS A 564 -73.77 34.90 -114.58
C LYS A 564 -75.27 34.95 -114.29
N MET A 565 -75.69 35.06 -113.03
CA MET A 565 -77.10 35.32 -112.70
C MET A 565 -77.53 36.69 -113.20
N ASP A 566 -76.71 37.73 -113.00
CA ASP A 566 -77.01 39.10 -113.43
C ASP A 566 -77.03 39.22 -114.97
N GLU A 567 -76.13 38.52 -115.67
CA GLU A 567 -76.17 38.34 -117.14
C GLU A 567 -77.47 37.67 -117.61
N ASN A 568 -77.89 36.57 -116.98
CA ASN A 568 -79.15 35.88 -117.28
C ASN A 568 -80.37 36.75 -116.94
N GLN A 569 -80.32 37.55 -115.87
CA GLN A 569 -81.37 38.48 -115.48
C GLN A 569 -81.58 39.56 -116.55
N LEU A 570 -80.49 40.08 -117.11
CA LEU A 570 -80.50 41.02 -118.24
C LEU A 570 -81.03 40.36 -119.54
N GLU A 571 -80.72 39.08 -119.77
CA GLU A 571 -81.28 38.30 -120.89
C GLU A 571 -82.81 38.12 -120.77
N ILE A 572 -83.29 37.85 -119.55
CA ILE A 572 -84.72 37.79 -119.22
C ILE A 572 -85.39 39.16 -119.40
N GLU A 573 -84.71 40.27 -119.10
CA GLU A 573 -85.26 41.61 -119.32
C GLU A 573 -85.38 41.97 -120.81
N LYS A 574 -84.42 41.55 -121.66
CA LYS A 574 -84.56 41.62 -123.13
C LYS A 574 -85.76 40.82 -123.63
N LEU A 575 -85.90 39.57 -123.17
CA LEU A 575 -87.03 38.69 -123.53
C LEU A 575 -88.38 39.25 -123.07
N ASN A 576 -88.46 39.86 -121.88
CA ASN A 576 -89.67 40.49 -121.40
C ASN A 576 -90.05 41.74 -122.22
N ASN A 577 -89.08 42.55 -122.66
CA ASN A 577 -89.36 43.66 -123.55
C ASN A 577 -89.84 43.19 -124.93
N LEU A 578 -89.24 42.13 -125.51
CA LEU A 578 -89.70 41.52 -126.76
C LEU A 578 -91.13 40.96 -126.64
N ASN A 579 -91.46 40.31 -125.52
CA ASN A 579 -92.80 39.79 -125.23
C ASN A 579 -93.84 40.94 -125.08
N LYS A 580 -93.42 42.06 -124.48
CA LYS A 580 -94.22 43.28 -124.32
C LYS A 580 -94.48 43.98 -125.66
N GLU A 581 -93.51 43.95 -126.57
CA GLU A 581 -93.64 44.43 -127.95
C GLU A 581 -94.59 43.54 -128.78
N MET A 582 -94.48 42.22 -128.64
CA MET A 582 -95.39 41.25 -129.29
C MET A 582 -96.85 41.38 -128.79
N LEU A 583 -97.05 41.76 -127.52
CA LEU A 583 -98.36 42.03 -126.92
C LEU A 583 -99.08 43.25 -127.51
N CYS A 584 -98.34 44.22 -128.07
CA CYS A 584 -98.92 45.39 -128.72
C CYS A 584 -99.51 45.11 -130.11
N GLN A 585 -99.20 43.95 -130.73
CA GLN A 585 -99.60 43.63 -132.10
C GLN A 585 -100.76 42.64 -132.21
N LEU A 586 -101.22 42.05 -131.10
CA LEU A 586 -102.17 40.92 -131.09
C LEU A 586 -103.58 41.24 -130.53
N ASN A 587 -103.77 42.39 -129.88
CA ASN A 587 -105.06 42.79 -129.28
C ASN A 587 -105.90 43.71 -130.18
N GLN A 588 -105.77 43.57 -131.49
CA GLN A 588 -106.75 44.03 -132.46
C GLN A 588 -107.42 42.79 -133.10
N ASP A 589 -108.74 42.81 -133.20
CA ASP A 589 -109.63 41.76 -133.70
C ASP A 589 -109.78 40.45 -132.89
N LYS A 590 -110.65 40.51 -131.85
CA LYS A 590 -111.75 39.53 -131.70
C LYS A 590 -112.97 40.08 -130.95
N LEU A 591 -114.15 39.59 -131.32
CA LEU A 591 -115.39 40.37 -131.34
C LEU A 591 -116.56 39.71 -130.58
N ILE A 592 -117.12 40.45 -129.61
CA ILE A 592 -118.52 40.54 -129.11
C ILE A 592 -119.47 39.31 -129.25
N LYS A 593 -120.08 38.90 -128.12
CA LYS A 593 -121.53 38.59 -127.85
C LYS A 593 -121.65 37.86 -126.47
N ILE A 594 -122.70 37.96 -125.63
CA ILE A 594 -124.07 38.53 -125.71
C ILE A 594 -124.58 38.92 -124.28
N SER A 595 -125.73 39.61 -124.15
CA SER A 595 -126.42 40.02 -122.89
C SER A 595 -127.92 39.60 -122.89
N GLU A 596 -128.83 39.86 -121.91
CA GLU A 596 -128.88 40.84 -120.79
C GLU A 596 -129.79 40.36 -119.61
N GLU A 597 -130.63 41.22 -118.98
CA GLU A 597 -131.39 40.95 -117.73
C GLU A 597 -132.96 41.00 -117.87
N ARG A 598 -133.66 40.75 -116.72
CA ARG A 598 -134.98 41.30 -116.28
C ARG A 598 -136.29 40.68 -116.85
N SER A 599 -137.46 40.73 -116.15
CA SER A 599 -137.79 41.13 -114.76
C SER A 599 -139.10 40.49 -114.22
N ILE A 600 -139.09 40.17 -112.91
CA ILE A 600 -140.17 40.13 -111.87
C ILE A 600 -141.66 40.23 -112.28
N GLU A 601 -142.46 39.24 -111.84
CA GLU A 601 -143.80 39.38 -111.21
C GLU A 601 -144.11 38.05 -110.46
N SER A 602 -144.03 37.88 -109.13
CA SER A 602 -144.76 38.48 -107.99
C SER A 602 -146.08 37.77 -107.62
N VAL A 603 -146.14 37.23 -106.40
CA VAL A 603 -147.36 36.97 -105.58
C VAL A 603 -148.37 35.89 -106.06
N ILE A 604 -147.87 34.67 -106.36
CA ILE A 604 -148.59 33.40 -106.04
C ILE A 604 -147.55 32.39 -105.48
N LYS A 605 -146.86 32.66 -104.38
CA LYS A 605 -147.35 32.86 -103.00
C LYS A 605 -148.29 31.75 -102.47
N ASP A 606 -147.92 31.29 -101.28
CA ASP A 606 -148.82 30.84 -100.19
C ASP A 606 -149.63 29.54 -100.32
N TYR A 607 -149.53 28.74 -101.39
CA TYR A 607 -150.10 27.36 -101.40
C TYR A 607 -149.05 26.23 -101.43
N ASN A 608 -148.03 26.32 -102.29
CA ASN A 608 -147.07 25.21 -102.46
C ASN A 608 -146.16 24.96 -101.24
N LEU A 609 -145.98 25.97 -100.39
CA LEU A 609 -145.09 25.96 -99.21
C LEU A 609 -145.33 24.77 -98.26
N LEU A 610 -146.58 24.35 -98.06
CA LEU A 610 -146.93 23.28 -97.12
C LEU A 610 -146.53 21.87 -97.59
N THR A 611 -146.23 21.71 -98.89
CA THR A 611 -145.87 20.43 -99.50
C THR A 611 -144.37 20.15 -99.42
N GLU A 612 -143.54 21.19 -99.50
CA GLU A 612 -142.07 21.05 -99.43
C GLU A 612 -141.55 20.87 -97.98
N GLU A 613 -142.21 21.49 -96.99
CA GLU A 613 -141.79 21.42 -95.58
C GLU A 613 -141.74 19.99 -95.04
N ASN A 614 -142.74 19.16 -95.39
CA ASN A 614 -142.78 17.74 -95.05
C ASN A 614 -141.65 16.92 -95.72
N ALA A 615 -141.19 17.33 -96.91
CA ALA A 615 -140.04 16.71 -97.56
C ALA A 615 -138.72 17.13 -96.90
N TYR A 616 -138.63 18.39 -96.44
CA TYR A 616 -137.44 18.94 -95.78
C TYR A 616 -137.17 18.25 -94.43
N LEU A 617 -138.17 18.16 -93.55
CA LEU A 617 -138.05 17.52 -92.23
C LEU A 617 -137.61 16.04 -92.31
N LYS A 618 -138.05 15.31 -93.34
CA LYS A 618 -137.63 13.92 -93.60
C LYS A 618 -136.16 13.84 -94.01
N LYS A 619 -135.67 14.80 -94.79
CA LYS A 619 -134.27 14.93 -95.25
C LYS A 619 -133.34 15.36 -94.10
N GLU A 620 -133.82 16.24 -93.23
CA GLU A 620 -133.11 16.71 -92.02
C GLU A 620 -132.86 15.56 -91.03
N ARG A 621 -133.91 14.76 -90.74
CA ARG A 621 -133.81 13.61 -89.83
C ARG A 621 -132.83 12.54 -90.35
N GLN A 622 -132.75 12.37 -91.67
CA GLN A 622 -131.76 11.47 -92.31
C GLN A 622 -130.32 11.99 -92.13
N LYS A 623 -130.07 13.30 -92.30
CA LYS A 623 -128.75 13.92 -92.04
C LYS A 623 -128.32 13.75 -90.58
N MET A 624 -129.22 14.00 -89.63
CA MET A 624 -128.92 13.91 -88.19
C MET A 624 -128.56 12.48 -87.75
N LEU A 625 -129.17 11.47 -88.37
CA LEU A 625 -128.80 10.07 -88.11
C LEU A 625 -127.40 9.73 -88.66
N GLN A 626 -127.06 10.26 -89.85
CA GLN A 626 -125.74 10.07 -90.46
C GLN A 626 -124.63 10.70 -89.62
N THR A 627 -124.79 11.96 -89.19
CA THR A 627 -123.76 12.64 -88.37
C THR A 627 -123.53 11.95 -87.03
N PHE A 628 -124.57 11.40 -86.39
CA PHE A 628 -124.41 10.59 -85.18
C PHE A 628 -123.61 9.29 -85.43
N GLN A 629 -123.88 8.59 -86.55
CA GLN A 629 -123.12 7.39 -86.90
C GLN A 629 -121.64 7.69 -87.17
N ASP A 630 -121.32 8.79 -87.85
CA ASP A 630 -119.94 9.16 -88.15
C ASP A 630 -119.19 9.69 -86.91
N MET A 631 -119.89 10.35 -85.98
CA MET A 631 -119.33 10.72 -84.68
C MET A 631 -118.98 9.47 -83.84
N LEU A 632 -119.85 8.46 -83.82
CA LEU A 632 -119.60 7.18 -83.14
C LEU A 632 -118.44 6.39 -83.77
N LYS A 633 -118.29 6.42 -85.11
CA LYS A 633 -117.11 5.86 -85.78
C LYS A 633 -115.83 6.55 -85.32
N LYS A 634 -115.82 7.89 -85.26
CA LYS A 634 -114.64 8.65 -84.85
C LYS A 634 -114.23 8.33 -83.41
N ILE A 635 -115.17 8.38 -82.46
CA ILE A 635 -114.92 8.02 -81.04
C ILE A 635 -114.33 6.60 -80.92
N LYS A 636 -114.79 5.65 -81.74
CA LYS A 636 -114.26 4.28 -81.75
C LYS A 636 -112.82 4.18 -82.27
N VAL A 637 -112.42 5.03 -83.21
CA VAL A 637 -111.02 5.15 -83.68
C VAL A 637 -110.14 5.81 -82.60
N ASP A 638 -110.62 6.91 -82.01
CA ASP A 638 -109.87 7.65 -81.00
C ASP A 638 -109.59 6.79 -79.74
N PHE A 639 -110.56 5.96 -79.30
CA PHE A 639 -110.35 4.96 -78.25
C PHE A 639 -109.36 3.85 -78.63
N GLY A 640 -109.31 3.45 -79.91
CA GLY A 640 -108.33 2.49 -80.42
C GLY A 640 -106.91 3.04 -80.32
N ASN A 641 -106.71 4.28 -80.79
CA ASN A 641 -105.43 4.98 -80.77
C ASN A 641 -104.93 5.22 -79.32
N LEU A 642 -105.82 5.62 -78.41
CA LEU A 642 -105.49 5.80 -77.00
C LEU A 642 -105.06 4.48 -76.35
N LYS A 643 -105.72 3.37 -76.70
CA LYS A 643 -105.35 2.03 -76.21
C LYS A 643 -103.96 1.61 -76.71
N SER A 644 -103.66 1.77 -78.01
CA SER A 644 -102.33 1.41 -78.54
C SER A 644 -101.22 2.26 -77.92
N PHE A 645 -101.44 3.55 -77.71
CA PHE A 645 -100.49 4.44 -77.03
C PHE A 645 -100.21 4.00 -75.59
N ALA A 646 -101.24 3.63 -74.83
CA ALA A 646 -101.07 3.12 -73.46
C ALA A 646 -100.32 1.78 -73.43
N GLU A 647 -100.57 0.87 -74.37
CA GLU A 647 -99.84 -0.40 -74.49
C GLU A 647 -98.37 -0.23 -74.93
N GLU A 648 -98.07 0.81 -75.71
CA GLU A 648 -96.72 1.17 -76.15
C GLU A 648 -95.89 1.78 -75.01
N GLN A 649 -96.45 2.79 -74.32
CA GLN A 649 -95.79 3.40 -73.15
C GLN A 649 -95.55 2.40 -72.01
N LEU A 650 -96.46 1.45 -71.78
CA LEU A 650 -96.26 0.39 -70.78
C LEU A 650 -95.08 -0.54 -71.14
N LYS A 651 -94.90 -0.87 -72.43
CA LYS A 651 -93.75 -1.66 -72.91
C LYS A 651 -92.44 -0.88 -72.76
N GLU A 652 -92.44 0.42 -73.08
CA GLU A 652 -91.26 1.27 -72.95
C GLU A 652 -90.81 1.41 -71.48
N CYS A 653 -91.74 1.70 -70.56
CA CYS A 653 -91.45 1.71 -69.13
C CYS A 653 -90.89 0.37 -68.63
N SER A 654 -91.48 -0.76 -69.07
CA SER A 654 -90.99 -2.09 -68.71
C SER A 654 -89.56 -2.35 -69.23
N LEU A 655 -89.24 -1.91 -70.45
CA LEU A 655 -87.91 -2.08 -71.05
C LEU A 655 -86.85 -1.23 -70.33
N ILE A 656 -87.19 0.00 -69.93
CA ILE A 656 -86.30 0.88 -69.16
C ILE A 656 -86.02 0.29 -67.77
N PHE A 657 -87.05 -0.27 -67.11
CA PHE A 657 -86.91 -0.89 -65.79
C PHE A 657 -86.03 -2.15 -65.81
N VAL A 658 -86.21 -3.03 -66.81
CA VAL A 658 -85.35 -4.21 -67.00
C VAL A 658 -83.89 -3.80 -67.21
N LYS A 659 -83.61 -2.83 -68.10
CA LYS A 659 -82.26 -2.33 -68.34
C LYS A 659 -81.60 -1.75 -67.08
N HIS A 660 -82.37 -1.08 -66.21
CA HIS A 660 -81.86 -0.58 -64.92
C HIS A 660 -81.47 -1.72 -63.96
N ILE A 661 -82.28 -2.77 -63.88
CA ILE A 661 -81.97 -3.95 -63.06
C ILE A 661 -80.74 -4.69 -63.60
N GLU A 662 -80.60 -4.83 -64.92
CA GLU A 662 -79.42 -5.43 -65.54
C GLU A 662 -78.14 -4.60 -65.29
N HIS A 663 -78.23 -3.26 -65.38
CA HIS A 663 -77.13 -2.37 -65.04
C HIS A 663 -76.69 -2.52 -63.57
N LEU A 664 -77.62 -2.44 -62.61
CA LEU A 664 -77.30 -2.65 -61.19
C LEU A 664 -76.65 -4.02 -60.96
N LYS A 665 -77.19 -5.07 -61.58
CA LYS A 665 -76.67 -6.44 -61.44
C LYS A 665 -75.23 -6.56 -61.99
N ALA A 666 -74.92 -5.89 -63.10
CA ALA A 666 -73.58 -5.83 -63.66
C ALA A 666 -72.60 -5.03 -62.77
N GLU A 667 -73.05 -3.90 -62.21
CA GLU A 667 -72.25 -3.05 -61.31
C GLU A 667 -71.91 -3.80 -60.01
N TYR A 668 -72.89 -4.35 -59.31
CA TYR A 668 -72.67 -5.13 -58.09
C TYR A 668 -71.81 -6.39 -58.36
N SER A 669 -72.04 -7.09 -59.48
CA SER A 669 -71.19 -8.23 -59.88
C SER A 669 -69.73 -7.80 -60.10
N SER A 670 -69.49 -6.65 -60.71
CA SER A 670 -68.15 -6.11 -60.93
C SER A 670 -67.47 -5.70 -59.61
N LYS A 671 -68.23 -5.10 -58.70
CA LYS A 671 -67.76 -4.69 -57.37
C LYS A 671 -67.42 -5.89 -56.48
N ILE A 672 -68.22 -6.96 -56.54
CA ILE A 672 -67.93 -8.24 -55.87
C ILE A 672 -66.65 -8.89 -56.41
N LYS A 673 -66.46 -8.90 -57.74
CA LYS A 673 -65.21 -9.40 -58.36
C LYS A 673 -63.98 -8.60 -57.92
N LEU A 674 -64.09 -7.27 -57.83
CA LEU A 674 -63.01 -6.42 -57.35
C LEU A 674 -62.61 -6.75 -55.90
N TYR A 675 -63.59 -6.85 -54.99
CA TYR A 675 -63.30 -7.24 -53.60
C TYR A 675 -62.72 -8.66 -53.49
N HIS A 676 -63.17 -9.61 -54.34
CA HIS A 676 -62.63 -10.97 -54.35
C HIS A 676 -61.18 -11.02 -54.85
N ASN A 677 -60.84 -10.27 -55.90
CA ASN A 677 -59.46 -10.15 -56.38
C ASN A 677 -58.55 -9.54 -55.31
N ASN A 678 -58.96 -8.44 -54.68
CA ASN A 678 -58.18 -7.79 -53.63
C ASN A 678 -57.96 -8.72 -52.41
N LEU A 679 -58.96 -9.53 -52.05
CA LEU A 679 -58.83 -10.56 -51.00
C LEU A 679 -57.87 -11.69 -51.40
N THR A 680 -57.84 -12.05 -52.69
CA THR A 680 -56.93 -13.08 -53.22
C THR A 680 -55.48 -12.57 -53.27
N GLU A 681 -55.27 -11.33 -53.70
CA GLU A 681 -53.96 -10.68 -53.74
C GLU A 681 -53.38 -10.47 -52.33
N THR A 682 -54.21 -10.03 -51.37
CA THR A 682 -53.78 -9.89 -49.96
C THR A 682 -53.48 -11.24 -49.32
N LYS A 683 -54.23 -12.31 -49.65
CA LYS A 683 -53.88 -13.68 -49.24
C LYS A 683 -52.53 -14.11 -49.81
N GLN A 684 -52.27 -13.88 -51.10
CA GLN A 684 -50.98 -14.22 -51.73
C GLN A 684 -49.81 -13.44 -51.10
N LYS A 685 -49.99 -12.15 -50.80
CA LYS A 685 -48.98 -11.35 -50.09
C LYS A 685 -48.69 -11.90 -48.68
N LEU A 686 -49.73 -12.31 -47.94
CA LEU A 686 -49.57 -12.95 -46.63
C LEU A 686 -48.82 -14.29 -46.73
N GLU A 687 -49.11 -15.11 -47.75
CA GLU A 687 -48.46 -16.40 -48.00
C GLU A 687 -46.97 -16.22 -48.37
N VAL A 688 -46.62 -15.19 -49.15
CA VAL A 688 -45.22 -14.80 -49.42
C VAL A 688 -44.51 -14.35 -48.14
N ILE A 689 -45.14 -13.51 -47.31
CA ILE A 689 -44.58 -13.05 -46.02
C ILE A 689 -44.37 -14.24 -45.07
N GLN A 690 -45.31 -15.18 -45.01
CA GLN A 690 -45.21 -16.38 -44.18
C GLN A 690 -44.05 -17.29 -44.62
N ASN A 691 -43.84 -17.46 -45.94
CA ASN A 691 -42.70 -18.20 -46.47
C ASN A 691 -41.37 -17.49 -46.20
N ALA A 692 -41.30 -16.16 -46.36
CA ALA A 692 -40.10 -15.37 -46.03
C ALA A 692 -39.74 -15.46 -44.54
N TYR A 693 -40.75 -15.45 -43.65
CA TYR A 693 -40.54 -15.67 -42.21
C TYR A 693 -40.01 -17.08 -41.89
N LEU A 694 -40.49 -18.12 -42.58
CA LEU A 694 -39.99 -19.49 -42.40
C LEU A 694 -38.54 -19.66 -42.87
N ILE A 695 -38.16 -19.01 -43.98
CA ILE A 695 -36.77 -18.97 -44.46
C ILE A 695 -35.88 -18.25 -43.46
N LEU A 696 -36.23 -17.01 -43.08
CA LEU A 696 -35.47 -16.23 -42.09
C LEU A 696 -35.29 -16.98 -40.75
N LYS A 697 -36.33 -17.69 -40.30
CA LYS A 697 -36.25 -18.54 -39.10
C LYS A 697 -35.28 -19.72 -39.28
N SER A 698 -35.23 -20.34 -40.45
CA SER A 698 -34.25 -21.38 -40.77
C SER A 698 -32.82 -20.82 -40.75
N ASP A 699 -32.60 -19.67 -41.38
CA ASP A 699 -31.29 -19.03 -41.49
C ASP A 699 -30.75 -18.61 -40.11
N CYS A 700 -31.61 -18.06 -39.25
CA CYS A 700 -31.26 -17.75 -37.86
C CYS A 700 -30.88 -19.01 -37.06
N VAL A 701 -31.56 -20.14 -37.24
CA VAL A 701 -31.22 -21.40 -36.57
C VAL A 701 -29.86 -21.93 -37.05
N GLN A 702 -29.61 -21.93 -38.37
CA GLN A 702 -28.32 -22.35 -38.93
C GLN A 702 -27.17 -21.44 -38.44
N SER A 703 -27.39 -20.12 -38.35
CA SER A 703 -26.38 -19.20 -37.82
C SER A 703 -26.07 -19.47 -36.34
N LEU A 704 -27.07 -19.86 -35.53
CA LEU A 704 -26.86 -20.21 -34.12
C LEU A 704 -26.08 -21.52 -33.94
N ASP A 705 -26.36 -22.55 -34.74
CA ASP A 705 -25.57 -23.79 -34.73
C ASP A 705 -24.12 -23.56 -35.20
N CYS A 706 -23.90 -22.69 -36.19
CA CYS A 706 -22.55 -22.27 -36.60
C CYS A 706 -21.79 -21.58 -35.46
N PHE A 707 -22.40 -20.60 -34.78
CA PHE A 707 -21.77 -19.95 -33.63
C PHE A 707 -21.50 -20.92 -32.47
N LYS A 708 -22.38 -21.91 -32.25
CA LYS A 708 -22.17 -22.94 -31.24
C LYS A 708 -20.93 -23.79 -31.53
N ILE A 709 -20.77 -24.25 -32.78
CA ILE A 709 -19.60 -25.03 -33.22
C ILE A 709 -18.30 -24.19 -33.11
N GLU A 710 -18.39 -22.88 -33.35
CA GLU A 710 -17.26 -21.96 -33.19
C GLU A 710 -16.87 -21.77 -31.72
N ILE A 711 -17.85 -21.59 -30.82
CA ILE A 711 -17.63 -21.55 -29.36
C ILE A 711 -17.02 -22.85 -28.83
N GLU A 712 -17.49 -24.01 -29.30
CA GLU A 712 -16.94 -25.32 -28.92
C GLU A 712 -15.46 -25.44 -29.32
N LYS A 713 -15.06 -24.98 -30.51
CA LYS A 713 -13.65 -24.93 -30.94
C LYS A 713 -12.79 -23.97 -30.11
N TYR A 714 -13.31 -22.78 -29.78
CA TYR A 714 -12.57 -21.85 -28.91
C TYR A 714 -12.34 -22.43 -27.51
N ASN A 715 -13.34 -23.10 -26.93
CA ASN A 715 -13.21 -23.80 -25.66
C ASN A 715 -12.18 -24.94 -25.73
N GLU A 716 -12.16 -25.72 -26.81
CA GLU A 716 -11.19 -26.80 -27.02
C GLU A 716 -9.75 -26.28 -27.13
N GLY A 717 -9.55 -25.16 -27.85
CA GLY A 717 -8.26 -24.46 -27.91
C GLY A 717 -7.80 -23.89 -26.56
N ILE A 718 -8.71 -23.32 -25.77
CA ILE A 718 -8.44 -22.83 -24.41
C ILE A 718 -8.05 -24.00 -23.48
N MET A 719 -8.74 -25.13 -23.56
CA MET A 719 -8.41 -26.34 -22.79
C MET A 719 -7.02 -26.90 -23.13
N LEU A 720 -6.62 -26.87 -24.41
CA LEU A 720 -5.27 -27.24 -24.83
C LEU A 720 -4.22 -26.29 -24.23
N LEU A 721 -4.43 -24.97 -24.29
CA LEU A 721 -3.54 -23.98 -23.67
C LEU A 721 -3.43 -24.14 -22.15
N ILE A 722 -4.54 -24.41 -21.46
CA ILE A 722 -4.54 -24.71 -20.01
C ILE A 722 -3.73 -25.99 -19.72
N SER A 723 -3.88 -27.05 -20.53
CA SER A 723 -3.10 -28.28 -20.36
C SER A 723 -1.60 -28.06 -20.57
N GLN A 724 -1.21 -27.22 -21.53
CA GLN A 724 0.18 -26.86 -21.79
C GLN A 724 0.77 -26.05 -20.62
N ASN A 725 0.07 -25.03 -20.15
CA ASN A 725 0.49 -24.23 -19.00
C ASN A 725 0.62 -25.06 -17.71
N ASN A 726 -0.29 -25.99 -17.46
CA ASN A 726 -0.21 -26.90 -16.32
C ASN A 726 1.03 -27.83 -16.42
N ASN A 727 1.30 -28.38 -17.60
CA ASN A 727 2.49 -29.21 -17.84
C ASN A 727 3.80 -28.41 -17.70
N GLU A 728 3.82 -27.12 -18.05
CA GLU A 728 4.97 -26.27 -17.75
C GLU A 728 5.10 -25.92 -16.27
N LEU A 729 3.98 -25.68 -15.57
CA LEU A 729 3.97 -25.41 -14.14
C LEU A 729 4.50 -26.61 -13.34
N GLU A 730 4.11 -27.82 -13.72
CA GLU A 730 4.58 -29.06 -13.10
C GLU A 730 6.10 -29.28 -13.31
N LYS A 731 6.62 -28.98 -14.52
CA LYS A 731 8.07 -28.95 -14.77
C LYS A 731 8.79 -27.91 -13.91
N ARG A 732 8.30 -26.66 -13.87
CA ARG A 732 8.88 -25.59 -13.05
C ARG A 732 8.88 -25.97 -11.57
N ASN A 733 7.84 -26.64 -11.07
CA ASN A 733 7.79 -27.15 -9.70
C ASN A 733 8.82 -28.26 -9.44
N LEU A 734 9.04 -29.18 -10.39
CA LEU A 734 10.08 -30.22 -10.30
C LEU A 734 11.50 -29.63 -10.27
N ASP A 735 11.77 -28.62 -11.09
CA ASP A 735 13.07 -27.94 -11.11
C ASP A 735 13.29 -27.11 -9.83
N LEU A 736 12.24 -26.47 -9.29
CA LEU A 736 12.28 -25.75 -8.02
C LEU A 736 12.52 -26.71 -6.84
N LEU A 737 11.92 -27.92 -6.86
CA LEU A 737 12.18 -28.96 -5.88
C LEU A 737 13.64 -29.42 -5.92
N ARG A 738 14.21 -29.64 -7.11
CA ARG A 738 15.64 -30.00 -7.28
C ARG A 738 16.56 -28.91 -6.74
N LEU A 739 16.29 -27.64 -7.05
CA LEU A 739 17.05 -26.51 -6.50
C LEU A 739 16.95 -26.43 -4.96
N GLN A 740 15.80 -26.80 -4.36
CA GLN A 740 15.69 -26.91 -2.91
C GLN A 740 16.56 -28.05 -2.35
N GLU A 741 16.57 -29.23 -2.98
CA GLU A 741 17.44 -30.36 -2.58
C GLU A 741 18.93 -30.01 -2.72
N GLU A 742 19.32 -29.32 -3.80
CA GLU A 742 20.69 -28.83 -4.02
C GLU A 742 21.10 -27.82 -2.94
N ILE A 743 20.32 -26.76 -2.69
CA ILE A 743 20.58 -25.76 -1.63
C ILE A 743 20.67 -26.42 -0.25
N GLU A 744 19.79 -27.39 0.03
CA GLU A 744 19.77 -28.14 1.27
C GLU A 744 21.00 -29.07 1.41
N SER A 745 21.58 -29.54 0.29
CA SER A 745 22.85 -30.26 0.26
C SER A 745 24.06 -29.34 0.51
N TYR A 746 24.09 -28.14 -0.10
CA TYR A 746 25.16 -27.16 0.09
C TYR A 746 25.22 -26.65 1.53
N LYS A 747 24.08 -26.34 2.16
CA LYS A 747 24.03 -26.01 3.60
C LYS A 747 24.59 -27.13 4.48
N LYS A 748 24.40 -28.39 4.08
CA LYS A 748 24.90 -29.57 4.81
C LYS A 748 26.38 -29.84 4.58
N SER A 749 26.99 -29.41 3.47
CA SER A 749 28.45 -29.45 3.29
C SER A 749 29.13 -28.26 3.96
N GLU A 750 28.58 -27.05 3.84
CA GLU A 750 29.08 -25.84 4.50
C GLU A 750 29.09 -25.99 6.03
N HIS A 751 27.98 -26.44 6.64
CA HIS A 751 27.94 -26.76 8.07
C HIS A 751 28.92 -27.88 8.50
N ARG A 752 29.40 -28.73 7.58
CA ARG A 752 30.44 -29.72 7.89
C ARG A 752 31.84 -29.10 7.83
N SER A 753 32.11 -28.19 6.88
CA SER A 753 33.38 -27.47 6.78
C SER A 753 33.61 -26.60 8.01
N VAL A 754 32.66 -25.70 8.32
CA VAL A 754 32.75 -24.81 9.50
C VAL A 754 32.88 -25.60 10.80
N LYS A 755 32.22 -26.77 10.90
CA LYS A 755 32.36 -27.67 12.07
C LYS A 755 33.71 -28.38 12.14
N ALA A 756 34.39 -28.62 11.02
CA ALA A 756 35.76 -29.13 11.01
C ALA A 756 36.75 -28.04 11.41
N GLU A 757 36.66 -26.85 10.81
CA GLU A 757 37.50 -25.69 11.10
C GLU A 757 37.41 -25.24 12.58
N VAL A 758 36.19 -25.21 13.14
CA VAL A 758 35.97 -24.96 14.58
C VAL A 758 36.54 -26.07 15.46
N LYS A 759 36.59 -27.32 14.99
CA LYS A 759 37.20 -28.42 15.76
C LYS A 759 38.74 -28.34 15.73
N GLU A 760 39.30 -27.98 14.58
CA GLU A 760 40.74 -27.82 14.37
C GLU A 760 41.30 -26.69 15.23
N THR A 761 40.71 -25.50 15.16
CA THR A 761 41.07 -24.34 16.00
C THR A 761 40.89 -24.60 17.51
N ILE A 762 39.87 -25.37 17.92
CA ILE A 762 39.74 -25.83 19.32
C ILE A 762 40.92 -26.73 19.74
N GLN A 763 41.41 -27.60 18.84
CA GLN A 763 42.54 -28.46 19.15
C GLN A 763 43.87 -27.70 19.17
N GLU A 764 44.10 -26.76 18.25
CA GLU A 764 45.27 -25.86 18.29
C GLU A 764 45.33 -25.09 19.62
N LEU A 765 44.20 -24.57 20.10
CA LEU A 765 44.10 -23.90 21.40
C LEU A 765 44.39 -24.85 22.58
N GLN A 766 43.93 -26.11 22.52
CA GLN A 766 44.24 -27.12 23.54
C GLN A 766 45.74 -27.46 23.58
N GLU A 767 46.38 -27.63 22.43
CA GLU A 767 47.82 -27.88 22.33
C GLU A 767 48.64 -26.68 22.81
N CYS A 768 48.21 -25.45 22.48
CA CYS A 768 48.81 -24.22 22.98
C CYS A 768 48.71 -24.09 24.52
N ILE A 769 47.54 -24.38 25.10
CA ILE A 769 47.32 -24.42 26.54
C ILE A 769 48.20 -25.47 27.22
N GLU A 770 48.39 -26.65 26.62
CA GLU A 770 49.24 -27.71 27.19
C GLU A 770 50.74 -27.33 27.15
N VAL A 771 51.19 -26.67 26.08
CA VAL A 771 52.53 -26.06 26.02
C VAL A 771 52.69 -24.99 27.10
N GLN A 772 51.67 -24.16 27.35
CA GLN A 772 51.70 -23.13 28.40
C GLN A 772 51.73 -23.73 29.82
N LYS A 773 51.00 -24.82 30.08
CA LYS A 773 51.13 -25.56 31.35
C LYS A 773 52.55 -26.10 31.52
N LYS A 774 53.12 -26.71 30.47
CA LYS A 774 54.44 -27.33 30.52
C LYS A 774 55.57 -26.32 30.72
N THR A 775 55.46 -25.12 30.14
CA THR A 775 56.42 -24.03 30.44
C THR A 775 56.24 -23.49 31.85
N TYR A 776 55.01 -23.37 32.35
CA TYR A 776 54.74 -22.99 33.74
C TYR A 776 55.27 -24.00 34.76
N THR A 777 55.13 -25.32 34.53
CA THR A 777 55.71 -26.34 35.40
C THR A 777 57.23 -26.28 35.39
N ASN A 778 57.87 -26.14 34.22
CA ASN A 778 59.32 -26.01 34.14
C ASN A 778 59.83 -24.78 34.93
N LEU A 779 59.17 -23.63 34.82
CA LEU A 779 59.49 -22.42 35.59
C LEU A 779 59.27 -22.61 37.10
N GLN A 780 58.22 -23.31 37.50
CA GLN A 780 57.93 -23.64 38.90
C GLN A 780 58.98 -24.61 39.48
N ASP A 781 59.50 -25.54 38.68
CA ASP A 781 60.55 -26.48 39.07
C ASP A 781 61.93 -25.81 39.11
N GLU A 782 62.28 -24.97 38.14
CA GLU A 782 63.51 -24.15 38.18
C GLU A 782 63.53 -23.24 39.41
N TYR A 783 62.42 -22.55 39.70
CA TYR A 783 62.30 -21.70 40.89
C TYR A 783 62.41 -22.50 42.20
N SER A 784 61.86 -23.73 42.24
CA SER A 784 61.97 -24.62 43.40
C SER A 784 63.40 -25.12 43.60
N ASN A 785 64.08 -25.53 42.52
CA ASN A 785 65.49 -25.90 42.52
C ASN A 785 66.40 -24.74 42.95
N TYR A 786 66.09 -23.51 42.52
CA TYR A 786 66.79 -22.32 42.98
C TYR A 786 66.67 -22.13 44.49
N GLN A 787 65.44 -22.17 45.05
CA GLN A 787 65.21 -22.09 46.51
C GLN A 787 65.95 -23.19 47.29
N VAL A 788 65.97 -24.43 46.78
CA VAL A 788 66.71 -25.55 47.40
C VAL A 788 68.23 -25.31 47.35
N SER A 789 68.76 -24.85 46.22
CA SER A 789 70.19 -24.55 46.06
C SER A 789 70.66 -23.43 46.99
N GLU A 790 69.80 -22.44 47.26
CA GLU A 790 70.11 -21.33 48.14
C GLU A 790 69.97 -21.71 49.61
N LYS A 791 68.90 -22.43 50.00
CA LYS A 791 68.81 -23.07 51.33
C LYS A 791 70.08 -23.87 51.63
N LYS A 792 70.55 -24.69 50.67
CA LYS A 792 71.77 -25.49 50.84
C LYS A 792 73.01 -24.62 51.07
N LYS A 793 73.23 -23.56 50.28
CA LYS A 793 74.36 -22.63 50.50
C LYS A 793 74.35 -21.98 51.89
N TRP A 794 73.17 -21.74 52.47
CA TRP A 794 73.05 -21.20 53.82
C TRP A 794 73.26 -22.25 54.91
N THR A 795 72.81 -23.49 54.73
CA THR A 795 73.12 -24.59 55.68
C THR A 795 74.59 -24.98 55.65
N ASP A 796 75.21 -25.04 54.46
CA ASP A 796 76.64 -25.35 54.31
C ASP A 796 77.50 -24.30 55.04
N LYS A 797 77.16 -23.01 54.92
CA LYS A 797 77.79 -21.92 55.69
C LYS A 797 77.57 -22.02 57.21
N LEU A 798 76.35 -22.40 57.64
CA LEU A 798 76.04 -22.54 59.06
C LEU A 798 76.90 -23.64 59.69
N ILE A 799 76.98 -24.80 59.04
CA ILE A 799 77.85 -25.94 59.42
C ILE A 799 79.33 -25.51 59.43
N GLU A 800 79.78 -24.73 58.44
CA GLU A 800 81.14 -24.17 58.42
C GLU A 800 81.41 -23.26 59.64
N THR A 801 80.44 -22.44 60.06
CA THR A 801 80.59 -21.62 61.27
C THR A 801 80.53 -22.41 62.56
N GLU A 802 79.67 -23.43 62.65
CA GLU A 802 79.54 -24.31 63.82
C GLU A 802 80.83 -25.11 64.04
N ASN A 803 81.40 -25.70 62.98
CA ASN A 803 82.68 -26.40 63.05
C ASN A 803 83.82 -25.50 63.54
N LYS A 804 83.86 -24.22 63.11
CA LYS A 804 84.86 -23.24 63.60
C LYS A 804 84.66 -22.83 65.07
N TRP A 805 83.44 -22.96 65.61
CA TRP A 805 83.20 -22.78 67.04
C TRP A 805 83.59 -24.04 67.83
N LEU A 806 83.27 -25.22 67.33
CA LEU A 806 83.67 -26.51 67.92
C LEU A 806 85.20 -26.64 67.98
N GLU A 807 85.91 -26.30 66.91
CA GLU A 807 87.39 -26.30 66.85
C GLU A 807 87.99 -25.34 67.90
N LYS A 808 87.43 -24.14 68.06
CA LYS A 808 87.84 -23.21 69.14
C LYS A 808 87.57 -23.78 70.52
N MET A 809 86.40 -24.38 70.73
CA MET A 809 85.99 -24.95 72.01
C MET A 809 86.90 -26.12 72.43
N ASP A 810 87.24 -27.00 71.48
CA ASP A 810 88.16 -28.13 71.68
C ASP A 810 89.60 -27.65 71.93
N ASN A 811 90.05 -26.60 71.23
CA ASN A 811 91.36 -25.99 71.51
C ASN A 811 91.42 -25.32 72.90
N TYR A 812 90.37 -24.60 73.33
CA TYR A 812 90.30 -24.09 74.71
C TYR A 812 90.27 -25.22 75.75
N LYS A 813 89.52 -26.30 75.49
CA LYS A 813 89.50 -27.46 76.37
C LYS A 813 90.89 -28.10 76.48
N LYS A 814 91.58 -28.33 75.36
CA LYS A 814 92.95 -28.85 75.33
C LYS A 814 93.92 -27.98 76.13
N MET A 815 93.78 -26.66 76.06
CA MET A 815 94.58 -25.70 76.82
C MET A 815 94.36 -25.85 78.34
N MET A 816 93.11 -25.93 78.80
CA MET A 816 92.79 -26.25 80.20
C MET A 816 93.28 -27.64 80.62
N ASP A 817 93.16 -28.65 79.74
CA ASP A 817 93.62 -30.03 79.96
C ASP A 817 95.17 -30.16 79.90
N THR A 818 95.89 -29.11 79.50
CA THR A 818 97.35 -28.95 79.69
C THR A 818 97.68 -28.15 80.94
N GLU A 819 97.02 -27.03 81.22
CA GLU A 819 97.25 -26.23 82.42
C GLU A 819 97.02 -27.04 83.71
N HIS A 820 95.88 -27.75 83.82
CA HIS A 820 95.62 -28.65 84.95
C HIS A 820 96.64 -29.81 85.06
N ARG A 821 97.25 -30.24 83.95
CA ARG A 821 98.24 -31.32 83.93
C ARG A 821 99.58 -30.83 84.46
N GLU A 822 100.01 -29.65 84.03
CA GLU A 822 101.21 -28.98 84.52
C GLU A 822 101.08 -28.63 86.01
N GLU A 823 99.89 -28.20 86.47
CA GLU A 823 99.60 -27.98 87.89
C GLU A 823 99.65 -29.28 88.72
N ILE A 824 99.06 -30.37 88.24
CA ILE A 824 99.17 -31.69 88.89
C ILE A 824 100.62 -32.20 88.93
N GLU A 825 101.39 -31.98 87.85
CA GLU A 825 102.81 -32.38 87.79
C GLU A 825 103.67 -31.52 88.74
N ALA A 826 103.40 -30.22 88.87
CA ALA A 826 104.04 -29.35 89.86
C ALA A 826 103.78 -29.83 91.29
N LEU A 827 102.52 -30.05 91.67
CA LEU A 827 102.12 -30.55 93.00
C LEU A 827 102.72 -31.94 93.31
N THR A 828 102.84 -32.81 92.31
CA THR A 828 103.50 -34.12 92.44
C THR A 828 105.01 -33.98 92.69
N ASN A 829 105.65 -33.00 92.06
CA ASN A 829 107.07 -32.71 92.27
C ASN A 829 107.35 -32.06 93.63
N GLU A 830 106.44 -31.23 94.16
CA GLU A 830 106.53 -30.71 95.53
C GLU A 830 106.40 -31.84 96.56
N TRP A 831 105.35 -32.65 96.49
CA TRP A 831 105.12 -33.78 97.40
C TRP A 831 106.28 -34.78 97.41
N THR A 832 106.83 -35.14 96.24
CA THR A 832 107.98 -36.05 96.16
C THR A 832 109.31 -35.42 96.61
N ASN A 833 109.37 -34.11 96.86
CA ASN A 833 110.50 -33.47 97.52
C ASN A 833 110.32 -33.42 99.05
N GLU A 834 109.10 -33.17 99.55
CA GLU A 834 108.78 -33.32 100.98
C GLU A 834 109.00 -34.76 101.48
N GLN A 835 108.62 -35.76 100.68
CA GLN A 835 108.85 -37.16 101.03
C GLN A 835 110.35 -37.48 101.21
N LYS A 836 111.23 -36.88 100.39
CA LYS A 836 112.70 -37.05 100.50
C LYS A 836 113.31 -36.33 101.70
N THR A 837 112.73 -35.21 102.16
CA THR A 837 113.23 -34.54 103.38
C THR A 837 112.86 -35.33 104.63
N LEU A 838 111.64 -35.89 104.68
CA LEU A 838 111.22 -36.80 105.75
C LEU A 838 112.09 -38.07 105.83
N GLU A 839 112.36 -38.71 104.68
CA GLU A 839 113.16 -39.94 104.63
C GLU A 839 114.62 -39.72 105.09
N LYS A 840 115.17 -38.53 104.85
CA LYS A 840 116.49 -38.13 105.40
C LYS A 840 116.47 -37.98 106.93
N ILE A 841 115.41 -37.37 107.49
CA ILE A 841 115.28 -37.19 108.95
C ILE A 841 115.20 -38.55 109.67
N ILE A 842 114.49 -39.51 109.09
CA ILE A 842 114.41 -40.89 109.62
C ILE A 842 115.80 -41.53 109.66
N GLN A 843 116.61 -41.35 108.61
CA GLN A 843 117.94 -41.97 108.54
C GLN A 843 118.89 -41.45 109.64
N ASP A 844 118.85 -40.14 109.95
CA ASP A 844 119.68 -39.56 111.00
C ASP A 844 119.27 -40.07 112.41
N VAL A 845 117.97 -40.32 112.65
CA VAL A 845 117.46 -40.91 113.90
C VAL A 845 117.95 -42.35 114.10
N GLU A 846 118.01 -43.19 113.06
CA GLU A 846 118.54 -44.55 113.19
C GLU A 846 120.03 -44.58 113.61
N THR A 847 120.84 -43.65 113.10
CA THR A 847 122.29 -43.61 113.44
C THR A 847 122.57 -43.19 114.88
N THR A 848 121.67 -42.43 115.51
CA THR A 848 121.79 -42.06 116.93
C THR A 848 121.37 -43.21 117.83
N SER A 849 120.28 -43.92 117.51
CA SER A 849 119.83 -45.11 118.25
C SER A 849 120.91 -46.21 118.33
N GLN A 850 121.58 -46.52 117.21
CA GLN A 850 122.64 -47.54 117.17
C GLN A 850 123.85 -47.19 118.06
N ARG A 851 124.05 -45.90 118.36
CA ARG A 851 125.13 -45.40 119.21
C ARG A 851 124.85 -45.61 120.70
N GLU A 852 123.58 -45.56 121.09
CA GLU A 852 123.14 -45.78 122.47
C GLU A 852 123.24 -47.27 122.88
N GLU A 853 122.79 -48.18 122.01
CA GLU A 853 122.90 -49.64 122.21
C GLU A 853 124.34 -50.09 122.55
N ALA A 854 125.34 -49.47 121.91
CA ALA A 854 126.74 -49.80 122.12
C ALA A 854 127.21 -49.50 123.55
N LEU A 855 126.76 -48.39 124.14
CA LEU A 855 127.10 -47.98 125.50
C LEU A 855 126.41 -48.89 126.54
N GLN A 856 125.12 -49.21 126.34
CA GLN A 856 124.37 -50.10 127.23
C GLN A 856 125.00 -51.51 127.33
N ARG A 857 125.52 -52.04 126.20
CA ARG A 857 126.27 -53.32 126.14
C ARG A 857 127.60 -53.30 126.90
N GLN A 858 128.23 -52.13 127.06
CA GLN A 858 129.46 -51.99 127.84
C GLN A 858 129.17 -51.97 129.35
N ILE A 859 128.10 -51.26 129.77
CA ILE A 859 127.64 -51.16 131.17
C ILE A 859 127.21 -52.53 131.72
N THR A 860 126.55 -53.36 130.92
CA THR A 860 126.12 -54.71 131.33
C THR A 860 127.28 -55.69 131.57
N LYS A 861 128.48 -55.42 131.05
CA LYS A 861 129.64 -56.31 131.22
C LYS A 861 130.31 -56.13 132.58
N LEU A 862 130.61 -54.89 132.97
CA LEU A 862 131.19 -54.54 134.28
C LEU A 862 130.27 -54.93 135.45
N ASN A 863 128.95 -54.80 135.29
CA ASN A 863 127.97 -55.22 136.30
C ASN A 863 127.97 -56.73 136.55
N LYS A 864 128.47 -57.56 135.62
CA LYS A 864 128.51 -59.01 135.75
C LYS A 864 129.66 -59.47 136.64
N GLU A 865 130.84 -58.90 136.46
CA GLU A 865 132.03 -59.15 137.28
C GLU A 865 131.82 -58.70 138.74
N LEU A 866 131.15 -57.55 138.94
CA LEU A 866 130.72 -57.08 140.26
C LEU A 866 129.67 -57.99 140.95
N SER A 867 128.97 -58.85 140.20
CA SER A 867 127.94 -59.74 140.75
C SER A 867 128.51 -61.01 141.40
N GLU A 868 129.65 -61.52 140.92
CA GLU A 868 130.20 -62.79 141.39
C GLU A 868 130.93 -62.64 142.73
N LEU A 869 131.71 -61.56 142.89
CA LEU A 869 132.36 -61.24 144.16
C LEU A 869 131.35 -60.92 145.28
N LYS A 870 130.19 -60.35 144.93
CA LYS A 870 129.07 -60.06 145.86
C LYS A 870 128.38 -61.30 146.44
N LYS A 871 128.63 -62.51 145.90
CA LYS A 871 127.89 -63.73 146.28
C LYS A 871 128.50 -64.51 147.45
N MET A 872 129.74 -64.20 147.82
CA MET A 872 130.47 -64.83 148.93
C MET A 872 130.25 -64.12 150.28
N TYR A 873 130.07 -62.79 150.29
CA TYR A 873 129.75 -62.02 151.51
C TYR A 873 128.24 -62.09 151.82
N ARG A 874 127.78 -63.28 152.25
CA ARG A 874 126.34 -63.56 152.44
C ARG A 874 125.84 -63.36 153.88
N ASN A 875 126.51 -62.53 154.67
CA ASN A 875 126.05 -62.06 155.99
C ASN A 875 126.63 -60.66 156.29
N GLU A 876 125.90 -59.90 157.11
CA GLU A 876 126.23 -58.60 157.73
C GLU A 876 126.16 -57.30 156.86
N ILE A 877 125.69 -56.21 157.51
CA ILE A 877 125.78 -54.76 157.18
C ILE A 877 124.85 -54.13 156.09
N HIS A 878 123.71 -53.61 156.54
CA HIS A 878 123.29 -52.17 156.64
C HIS A 878 123.16 -51.19 155.41
N ASN A 879 121.95 -50.60 155.30
CA ASN A 879 121.58 -49.19 154.97
C ASN A 879 121.47 -48.56 153.53
N LYS A 880 120.29 -47.94 153.30
CA LYS A 880 119.92 -46.65 152.63
C LYS A 880 120.38 -46.23 151.20
N HIS A 881 119.38 -46.18 150.29
CA HIS A 881 118.72 -44.98 149.67
C HIS A 881 119.48 -43.93 148.80
N ARG A 882 118.69 -43.20 147.95
CA ARG A 882 119.01 -42.07 147.03
C ARG A 882 119.61 -42.48 145.67
N ASN A 883 119.48 -41.76 144.53
CA ASN A 883 118.72 -40.59 143.99
C ASN A 883 118.87 -40.68 142.41
N ASN A 884 118.42 -39.83 141.45
CA ASN A 884 117.67 -38.55 141.32
C ASN A 884 117.24 -38.28 139.83
N GLU A 885 116.43 -37.22 139.59
CA GLU A 885 116.45 -36.15 138.51
C GLU A 885 116.66 -36.51 137.00
N GLY A 886 116.28 -35.70 135.99
CA GLY A 886 115.66 -34.35 135.94
C GLY A 886 115.46 -33.84 134.46
N ASP A 887 115.06 -32.56 134.32
CA ASP A 887 115.24 -31.66 133.14
C ASP A 887 114.37 -31.92 131.86
N ASP A 888 113.89 -30.95 131.03
CA ASP A 888 113.84 -29.46 131.11
C ASP A 888 112.77 -28.82 130.16
N ASP A 889 112.72 -27.47 130.10
CA ASP A 889 111.84 -26.49 129.37
C ASP A 889 111.77 -26.62 127.79
N ASP A 890 111.05 -25.83 126.96
CA ASP A 890 110.61 -24.40 127.05
C ASP A 890 109.46 -23.97 126.06
N ASN A 891 108.94 -22.75 126.27
CA ASN A 891 108.01 -21.79 125.59
C ASN A 891 107.81 -21.79 124.02
N ASP A 892 106.89 -21.05 123.35
CA ASP A 892 105.92 -19.97 123.72
C ASP A 892 104.72 -19.76 122.73
N ASP A 893 103.72 -18.96 123.15
CA ASP A 893 102.86 -17.92 122.47
C ASP A 893 102.43 -17.94 120.96
N ASN A 894 101.33 -17.32 120.48
CA ASN A 894 100.22 -16.56 121.12
C ASN A 894 98.92 -16.48 120.23
N ASN A 895 97.85 -15.94 120.83
CA ASN A 895 96.60 -15.31 120.35
C ASN A 895 96.67 -14.46 119.03
N LYS A 896 95.59 -14.00 118.35
CA LYS A 896 94.09 -14.05 118.48
C LYS A 896 93.46 -13.56 117.16
N ASP A 897 92.20 -13.92 116.87
CA ASP A 897 91.05 -12.98 116.75
C ASP A 897 89.79 -13.62 116.14
N GLY A 898 88.79 -13.85 116.99
CA GLY A 898 87.48 -14.39 116.62
C GLY A 898 86.35 -13.46 117.05
N CYS A 899 86.00 -12.49 116.19
CA CYS A 899 84.76 -11.70 116.26
C CYS A 899 84.40 -11.07 114.90
N GLU A 900 85.36 -10.45 114.21
CA GLU A 900 85.09 -9.72 112.96
C GLU A 900 84.73 -10.63 111.78
N MET A 901 85.37 -11.81 111.69
CA MET A 901 85.15 -12.78 110.61
C MET A 901 83.72 -13.31 110.52
N GLU A 902 82.98 -13.39 111.64
CA GLU A 902 81.61 -13.89 111.64
C GLU A 902 80.61 -12.83 111.14
N TYR A 903 80.83 -11.56 111.50
CA TYR A 903 80.08 -10.43 110.95
C TYR A 903 80.37 -10.23 109.45
N LEU A 904 81.64 -10.35 109.04
CA LEU A 904 82.05 -10.27 107.64
C LEU A 904 81.44 -11.41 106.79
N ARG A 905 81.44 -12.65 107.32
CA ARG A 905 80.78 -13.81 106.69
C ARG A 905 79.29 -13.56 106.46
N ASN A 906 78.59 -12.96 107.42
CA ASN A 906 77.16 -12.68 107.30
C ASN A 906 76.85 -11.61 106.23
N ILE A 907 77.68 -10.56 106.14
CA ILE A 907 77.54 -9.51 105.10
C ILE A 907 77.87 -10.07 103.70
N LEU A 908 78.91 -10.90 103.56
CA LEU A 908 79.18 -11.58 102.28
C LEU A 908 78.01 -12.48 101.87
N TYR A 909 77.40 -13.20 102.82
CA TYR A 909 76.30 -14.11 102.52
C TYR A 909 75.06 -13.36 101.98
N GLU A 910 74.61 -12.29 102.64
CA GLU A 910 73.46 -11.50 102.15
C GLU A 910 73.77 -10.78 100.81
N TYR A 911 75.04 -10.43 100.55
CA TYR A 911 75.49 -9.89 99.26
C TYR A 911 75.44 -10.94 98.14
N MET A 912 75.93 -12.16 98.40
CA MET A 912 75.86 -13.29 97.46
C MET A 912 74.42 -13.74 97.19
N MET A 913 73.52 -13.59 98.17
CA MET A 913 72.08 -13.83 98.03
C MET A 913 71.31 -12.66 97.39
N GLY A 914 72.00 -11.63 96.86
CA GLY A 914 71.43 -10.61 95.99
C GLY A 914 70.57 -9.53 96.66
N LYS A 915 70.55 -9.45 98.00
CA LYS A 915 69.73 -8.48 98.73
C LYS A 915 70.47 -7.14 98.88
N GLN A 916 69.82 -6.06 98.45
CA GLN A 916 70.32 -4.67 98.56
C GLN A 916 71.81 -4.46 98.17
N PRO A 917 72.30 -5.01 97.03
CA PRO A 917 73.74 -5.08 96.72
C PRO A 917 74.44 -3.72 96.72
N MET A 918 73.76 -2.66 96.27
CA MET A 918 74.26 -1.27 96.27
C MET A 918 74.58 -0.71 97.67
N VAL A 919 73.95 -1.22 98.73
CA VAL A 919 74.22 -0.80 100.12
C VAL A 919 75.33 -1.66 100.71
N LEU A 920 75.26 -2.98 100.55
CA LEU A 920 76.27 -3.90 101.08
C LEU A 920 77.64 -3.70 100.42
N ALA A 921 77.71 -3.36 99.13
CA ALA A 921 78.96 -3.00 98.45
C ALA A 921 79.66 -1.80 99.11
N LYS A 922 78.90 -0.79 99.57
CA LYS A 922 79.46 0.37 100.30
C LYS A 922 79.97 -0.01 101.68
N VAL A 923 79.26 -0.88 102.39
CA VAL A 923 79.67 -1.37 103.72
C VAL A 923 80.93 -2.22 103.61
N LEU A 924 80.99 -3.16 102.67
CA LEU A 924 82.18 -4.00 102.44
C LEU A 924 83.40 -3.16 102.04
N ALA A 925 83.24 -2.20 101.12
CA ALA A 925 84.33 -1.32 100.72
C ALA A 925 84.83 -0.40 101.84
N ALA A 926 83.95 0.00 102.77
CA ALA A 926 84.32 0.76 103.97
C ALA A 926 85.09 -0.09 105.00
N ILE A 927 84.69 -1.35 105.22
CA ILE A 927 85.39 -2.30 106.10
C ILE A 927 86.82 -2.57 105.58
N VAL A 928 86.96 -2.76 104.27
CA VAL A 928 88.27 -3.02 103.60
C VAL A 928 89.09 -1.73 103.39
N LYS A 929 88.54 -0.55 103.73
CA LYS A 929 89.22 0.77 103.68
C LYS A 929 89.76 1.15 102.29
N PHE A 930 89.02 0.84 101.22
CA PHE A 930 89.38 1.27 99.87
C PHE A 930 89.38 2.79 99.70
N ASP A 931 90.20 3.30 98.77
CA ASP A 931 90.22 4.73 98.45
C ASP A 931 88.97 5.21 97.70
N SER A 932 88.76 6.53 97.63
CA SER A 932 87.55 7.11 97.04
C SER A 932 87.37 6.82 95.52
N ASN A 933 88.44 6.55 94.78
CA ASN A 933 88.40 6.21 93.36
C ASN A 933 88.11 4.71 93.17
N GLN A 934 88.73 3.87 94.00
CA GLN A 934 88.45 2.42 94.08
C GLN A 934 86.98 2.18 94.44
N LEU A 935 86.46 2.85 95.48
CA LEU A 935 85.06 2.80 95.89
C LEU A 935 84.13 3.17 94.72
N SER A 936 84.39 4.29 94.04
CA SER A 936 83.58 4.72 92.88
C SER A 936 83.59 3.68 91.75
N THR A 937 84.75 3.06 91.48
CA THR A 937 84.92 2.06 90.43
C THR A 937 84.17 0.75 90.74
N ILE A 938 84.19 0.31 92.00
CA ILE A 938 83.44 -0.87 92.47
C ILE A 938 81.93 -0.63 92.35
N LEU A 939 81.45 0.54 92.79
CA LEU A 939 80.03 0.88 92.71
C LEU A 939 79.52 0.96 91.27
N GLN A 940 80.31 1.56 90.36
CA GLN A 940 79.94 1.65 88.95
C GLN A 940 79.85 0.26 88.28
N LYS A 941 80.72 -0.69 88.64
CA LYS A 941 80.63 -2.08 88.15
C LYS A 941 79.43 -2.84 88.70
N GLU A 942 79.10 -2.67 89.97
CA GLU A 942 77.93 -3.33 90.56
C GLU A 942 76.60 -2.74 90.04
N GLU A 943 76.56 -1.42 89.77
CA GLU A 943 75.43 -0.78 89.08
C GLU A 943 75.26 -1.30 87.64
N GLN A 944 76.35 -1.45 86.88
CA GLN A 944 76.32 -2.09 85.56
C GLN A 944 75.81 -3.53 85.63
N LYS A 945 76.26 -4.32 86.61
CA LYS A 945 75.82 -5.71 86.84
C LYS A 945 74.33 -5.82 87.19
N VAL A 946 73.83 -4.96 88.08
CA VAL A 946 72.39 -4.89 88.42
C VAL A 946 71.55 -4.48 87.20
N SER A 947 72.05 -3.56 86.36
CA SER A 947 71.40 -3.19 85.10
C SER A 947 71.36 -4.36 84.10
N LEU A 948 72.46 -5.14 84.00
CA LEU A 948 72.58 -6.29 83.12
C LEU A 948 71.61 -7.43 83.49
N LEU A 949 71.48 -7.79 84.78
CA LEU A 949 70.46 -8.75 85.23
C LEU A 949 69.04 -8.28 84.89
N LYS A 950 68.76 -6.97 85.08
CA LYS A 950 67.46 -6.37 84.76
C LYS A 950 67.12 -6.41 83.27
N THR A 951 68.13 -6.49 82.40
CA THR A 951 67.98 -6.66 80.94
C THR A 951 67.78 -8.13 80.56
N LEU A 952 68.17 -9.07 81.44
CA LEU A 952 68.03 -10.52 81.27
C LEU A 952 66.74 -11.10 81.89
N GLY A 953 65.94 -10.29 82.59
CA GLY A 953 64.60 -10.66 83.06
C GLY A 953 64.56 -11.47 84.36
N LEU A 954 65.56 -11.30 85.24
CA LEU A 954 65.64 -11.86 86.59
C LEU A 954 65.53 -10.76 87.65
#